data_AF-F9ZY86-F1
#
_entry.id   AF-F9ZY86-F1
#
_cell.length_a   1.000
_cell.length_b   1.000
_cell.length_c   1.000
_cell.angle_alpha   90.00
_cell.angle_beta   90.00
_cell.angle_gamma   90.00
#
_symmetry.space_group_name_H-M   'P 1'
#
loop_
_entity.id
_entity.type
_entity.pdbx_description
1 polymer ?
#
loop_
_entity_poly.entity_id
_entity_poly.type
_entity_poly.pdbx_seq_one_letter_code
_entity_poly.pdbx_strand_id
1 'polypeptide(L)'
;MKTLAQLTLLFVAGLMQLWGQSAAIADTVRLPVPSATPLSTVLLDLGAEPMAVPETLKLSRAEGELLLNVEEATVRVDKQELVSLHAGFGRWGVDFRFRLAVAPRAGDYQFWARWRQGGEPDVCVQRFEVWAGPNAEHLQQRAIFTLKPKGWESAWIGAETMLTLQADDKVIEVRNQGAEQDAKAFDGFLLAQPQATLPVSGNADNPPILLELGKAPRFAALDNSAGIQLGRGTVQAGQGAESLVELDDEVQVFHAGFGAWEANFKFPLPENLIPGRYRFFARYKSGGEVSQVDQHFVVKAGATLAQVATRADLLALNDTPWEYQWVEAKGSVTLLPGDRWLEIHNSGKADGAKVFDAFLLQLETPAGEWMSPEQAQARNRFLEQAGAAANANRHLYLVDGKGEGDKVLFAGLSDAAAQPHLQHLSVSYLLGEQADTMARRLNIAHLPAAVISDDRFTLLGVLTNPKQQAEVVNFLADPEKAGSMAAPPAVAADAPKPLRNGMPTAWLVGGLQDGLAGVSIAGLDTETVLRPNPGQPYLSLEMMGGEMKAWQPAATGSDASVEIFKAAPHAYGWSRGTGYAQLYLYARQASSIRLHLAQSGIQSAGWLDAQPLTFSVDPNPPAGFPSSGGGISGLLKGLTTEGLPATAIAQRREAPQLANLELAPGWHSLLLKLTMQHDQWQRFSFKAQFTDADGRAIDSIQSQLSDPTANPALNDIAANIRPLVFVDAPANLPHPGDRVKLRLDMRWQPISEQKNLTAPLPRFQAKLRLRLLNYSGKLITEREIAGLFPGQVEIELGTIAEPGYYAVYPSLHTPDGQLIMHYPADGFTVVAGNSAQKQRLARKKLWNNDYYALADGDNSFRQAGGYFNWLQRMGIFNSYGSYPGFDSQYQAQWQQARQLGLQLFADSAGDSHWLNDKPEDGRNFIDAAAGFTRYFKASNEIDIRREPEWQTLRDPVHWVERAKREYQQTHQARKDAHYVGGSLVRPGEDDWFRQVLQLGLDQYQDAWDVHAYPQKAPRFGGPLGNGSSEDERGVLAVYAELGKKNTLPFWLGETGAKAMHGFSGRRWQAEQVAKMIAWVNSRDDYLGLAFCIAHEYDLAYGRIWDYAMGHKPGEAALYTAGALIDGLPYQAVDTQDAAIQAAYFGTTLMIWRDDAGVSDWPLQLDPNKIWVAVDVVGERRDLPVDKAGRASLSISSSPLYVLPQADYQALTRN
;
A
#
# COMPACT_ATOMS: atom_id res chain seq x y z
N MET A 1 4.40 -67.61 -20.31
CA MET A 1 3.21 -66.95 -20.89
C MET A 1 2.01 -67.20 -19.99
N LYS A 2 1.74 -66.28 -19.05
CA LYS A 2 0.51 -66.08 -18.24
C LYS A 2 0.89 -65.22 -17.01
N THR A 3 1.33 -63.97 -17.22
CA THR A 3 1.58 -63.01 -16.11
C THR A 3 1.72 -61.54 -16.57
N LEU A 4 1.23 -61.16 -17.76
CA LEU A 4 1.27 -59.75 -18.22
C LEU A 4 -0.12 -59.11 -18.41
N ALA A 5 -1.20 -59.89 -18.46
CA ALA A 5 -2.56 -59.37 -18.68
C ALA A 5 -3.30 -58.97 -17.39
N GLN A 6 -2.86 -59.42 -16.21
CA GLN A 6 -3.49 -59.08 -14.93
C GLN A 6 -2.86 -57.86 -14.25
N LEU A 7 -1.64 -57.45 -14.63
CA LEU A 7 -1.00 -56.25 -14.06
C LEU A 7 -1.54 -54.96 -14.69
N THR A 8 -1.97 -54.99 -15.95
CA THR A 8 -2.48 -53.83 -16.68
C THR A 8 -3.90 -53.44 -16.24
N LEU A 9 -4.74 -54.40 -15.81
CA LEU A 9 -6.09 -54.10 -15.33
C LEU A 9 -6.13 -53.50 -13.91
N LEU A 10 -5.13 -53.77 -13.07
CA LEU A 10 -5.01 -53.15 -11.74
C LEU A 10 -4.40 -51.75 -11.79
N PHE A 11 -3.56 -51.45 -12.79
CA PHE A 11 -2.98 -50.12 -12.97
C PHE A 11 -3.97 -49.09 -13.54
N VAL A 12 -4.92 -49.51 -14.39
CA VAL A 12 -5.97 -48.62 -14.93
C VAL A 12 -7.07 -48.32 -13.89
N ALA A 13 -7.37 -49.26 -12.99
CA ALA A 13 -8.30 -49.01 -11.88
C ALA A 13 -7.72 -48.13 -10.76
N GLY A 14 -6.40 -48.22 -10.50
CA GLY A 14 -5.71 -47.40 -9.50
C GLY A 14 -5.46 -45.94 -9.92
N LEU A 15 -5.27 -45.68 -11.22
CA LEU A 15 -5.06 -44.32 -11.76
C LEU A 15 -6.35 -43.49 -11.82
N MET A 16 -7.54 -44.12 -11.87
CA MET A 16 -8.82 -43.40 -11.77
C MET A 16 -9.26 -43.10 -10.31
N GLN A 17 -8.69 -43.77 -9.30
CA GLN A 17 -8.99 -43.48 -7.89
C GLN A 17 -8.07 -42.42 -7.26
N LEU A 18 -6.92 -42.12 -7.88
CA LEU A 18 -5.98 -41.09 -7.40
C LEU A 18 -6.20 -39.69 -8.01
N TRP A 19 -7.16 -39.55 -8.93
CA TRP A 19 -7.62 -38.25 -9.48
C TRP A 19 -9.02 -37.85 -8.98
N GLY A 20 -9.55 -38.57 -7.98
CA GLY A 20 -10.85 -38.30 -7.35
C GLY A 20 -10.78 -37.54 -6.02
N GLN A 21 -9.60 -37.03 -5.62
CA GLN A 21 -9.43 -36.26 -4.38
C GLN A 21 -8.57 -35.01 -4.62
N SER A 22 -9.12 -34.07 -5.39
CA SER A 22 -8.68 -32.68 -5.40
C SER A 22 -9.91 -31.77 -5.41
N ALA A 23 -9.96 -30.89 -4.41
CA ALA A 23 -10.87 -29.75 -4.26
C ALA A 23 -12.38 -30.06 -4.17
N ALA A 24 -12.86 -30.21 -2.93
CA ALA A 24 -14.23 -29.82 -2.58
C ALA A 24 -14.17 -28.76 -1.48
N ILE A 25 -13.55 -27.61 -1.80
CA ILE A 25 -14.18 -26.36 -1.36
C ILE A 25 -15.43 -26.30 -2.24
N ALA A 26 -16.61 -26.19 -1.62
CA ALA A 26 -17.84 -26.01 -2.37
C ALA A 26 -17.81 -24.61 -3.02
N ASP A 27 -17.09 -24.48 -4.14
CA ASP A 27 -17.14 -23.31 -4.99
C ASP A 27 -18.59 -23.18 -5.47
N THR A 28 -19.29 -22.18 -4.96
CA THR A 28 -20.58 -21.79 -5.50
C THR A 28 -20.41 -21.50 -6.98
N VAL A 29 -21.19 -22.18 -7.82
CA VAL A 29 -21.16 -21.97 -9.27
C VAL A 29 -21.61 -20.54 -9.57
N ARG A 30 -20.70 -19.70 -10.08
CA ARG A 30 -21.04 -18.35 -10.55
C ARG A 30 -21.84 -18.48 -11.84
N LEU A 31 -23.11 -18.08 -11.82
CA LEU A 31 -23.94 -18.05 -13.03
C LEU A 31 -23.51 -16.88 -13.95
N PRO A 32 -23.65 -17.01 -15.28
CA PRO A 32 -23.36 -15.94 -16.24
C PRO A 32 -24.40 -14.81 -16.20
N VAL A 33 -25.45 -14.94 -15.36
CA VAL A 33 -26.49 -13.94 -15.16
C VAL A 33 -26.63 -13.61 -13.67
N PRO A 34 -26.76 -12.33 -13.29
CA PRO A 34 -26.86 -11.91 -11.88
C PRO A 34 -28.25 -12.14 -11.25
N SER A 35 -29.26 -12.51 -12.05
CA SER A 35 -30.69 -12.78 -11.76
C SER A 35 -31.28 -12.23 -10.45
N ALA A 36 -31.88 -11.03 -10.52
CA ALA A 36 -32.67 -10.42 -9.45
C ALA A 36 -34.19 -10.66 -9.56
N THR A 37 -34.66 -11.27 -10.66
CA THR A 37 -36.10 -11.34 -10.99
C THR A 37 -36.61 -12.78 -10.97
N PRO A 38 -37.62 -13.13 -10.16
CA PRO A 38 -38.17 -14.49 -10.13
C PRO A 38 -38.84 -14.86 -11.47
N LEU A 39 -38.66 -16.12 -11.91
CA LEU A 39 -39.31 -16.76 -13.07
C LEU A 39 -38.82 -16.35 -14.48
N SER A 40 -37.75 -15.56 -14.61
CA SER A 40 -37.12 -15.21 -15.91
C SER A 40 -35.83 -16.00 -16.21
N THR A 41 -35.46 -16.94 -15.33
CA THR A 41 -34.27 -17.79 -15.46
C THR A 41 -34.63 -19.23 -15.09
N VAL A 42 -34.29 -20.19 -15.95
CA VAL A 42 -34.48 -21.63 -15.74
C VAL A 42 -33.11 -22.30 -15.75
N LEU A 43 -32.73 -22.91 -14.63
CA LEU A 43 -31.55 -23.75 -14.49
C LEU A 43 -31.94 -25.21 -14.70
N LEU A 44 -31.26 -25.86 -15.64
CA LEU A 44 -31.42 -27.26 -15.98
C LEU A 44 -30.23 -28.02 -15.40
N ASP A 45 -30.43 -28.58 -14.21
CA ASP A 45 -29.38 -29.23 -13.42
C ASP A 45 -29.06 -30.63 -13.96
N LEU A 46 -27.78 -30.98 -13.98
CA LEU A 46 -27.28 -32.32 -14.26
C LEU A 46 -26.54 -32.88 -13.03
N GLY A 47 -26.37 -34.20 -12.98
CA GLY A 47 -25.76 -34.89 -11.84
C GLY A 47 -26.78 -35.47 -10.86
N ALA A 48 -26.28 -36.13 -9.82
CA ALA A 48 -27.11 -36.74 -8.77
C ALA A 48 -27.64 -35.72 -7.74
N GLU A 49 -27.01 -34.55 -7.64
CA GLU A 49 -27.37 -33.46 -6.76
C GLU A 49 -27.43 -32.13 -7.55
N PRO A 50 -28.37 -31.22 -7.21
CA PRO A 50 -28.45 -29.91 -7.87
C PRO A 50 -27.17 -29.08 -7.67
N MET A 51 -26.82 -28.21 -8.64
CA MET A 51 -25.68 -27.30 -8.49
C MET A 51 -25.88 -26.35 -7.29
N ALA A 52 -24.79 -26.05 -6.58
CA ALA A 52 -24.79 -25.09 -5.47
C ALA A 52 -24.82 -23.66 -6.03
N VAL A 53 -25.97 -23.00 -5.91
CA VAL A 53 -26.19 -21.59 -6.29
C VAL A 53 -26.58 -20.77 -5.06
N PRO A 54 -26.15 -19.50 -4.95
CA PRO A 54 -26.55 -18.63 -3.83
C PRO A 54 -28.08 -18.53 -3.66
N GLU A 55 -28.57 -18.61 -2.42
CA GLU A 55 -30.01 -18.51 -2.09
C GLU A 55 -30.64 -17.18 -2.54
N THR A 56 -29.81 -16.16 -2.80
CA THR A 56 -30.24 -14.85 -3.30
C THR A 56 -30.77 -14.88 -4.73
N LEU A 57 -30.44 -15.91 -5.51
CA LEU A 57 -30.88 -16.05 -6.90
C LEU A 57 -32.28 -16.68 -6.97
N LYS A 58 -33.23 -15.94 -7.56
CA LYS A 58 -34.61 -16.42 -7.73
C LYS A 58 -34.79 -17.09 -9.09
N LEU A 59 -34.44 -18.36 -9.20
CA LEU A 59 -34.51 -19.13 -10.45
C LEU A 59 -35.43 -20.36 -10.36
N SER A 60 -35.99 -20.76 -11.50
CA SER A 60 -36.70 -22.03 -11.65
C SER A 60 -35.69 -23.15 -11.92
N ARG A 61 -35.87 -24.33 -11.31
CA ARG A 61 -34.97 -25.49 -11.51
C ARG A 61 -35.70 -26.67 -12.12
N ALA A 62 -35.00 -27.43 -12.94
CA ALA A 62 -35.46 -28.74 -13.39
C ALA A 62 -34.27 -29.71 -13.46
N GLU A 63 -34.49 -30.93 -12.97
CA GLU A 63 -33.49 -31.99 -12.98
C GLU A 63 -33.50 -32.71 -14.34
N GLY A 64 -32.30 -33.01 -14.85
CA GLY A 64 -32.10 -33.70 -16.11
C GLY A 64 -32.12 -35.21 -16.00
N GLU A 65 -32.89 -35.84 -16.88
CA GLU A 65 -32.89 -37.27 -17.18
C GLU A 65 -32.08 -37.52 -18.45
N LEU A 66 -31.17 -38.50 -18.43
CA LEU A 66 -30.42 -38.93 -19.61
C LEU A 66 -31.32 -39.78 -20.54
N LEU A 67 -31.39 -39.44 -21.82
CA LEU A 67 -32.05 -40.26 -22.84
C LEU A 67 -31.00 -41.16 -23.51
N LEU A 68 -31.10 -42.47 -23.26
CA LEU A 68 -30.14 -43.46 -23.77
C LEU A 68 -30.29 -43.66 -25.29
N ASN A 69 -29.40 -43.05 -26.08
CA ASN A 69 -29.04 -43.50 -27.43
C ASN A 69 -27.63 -44.10 -27.36
N VAL A 70 -27.52 -45.34 -26.88
CA VAL A 70 -26.24 -46.02 -26.67
C VAL A 70 -25.99 -46.96 -27.84
N GLU A 71 -25.08 -46.59 -28.73
CA GLU A 71 -24.34 -47.61 -29.48
C GLU A 71 -22.84 -47.64 -29.13
N GLU A 72 -22.18 -46.56 -28.64
CA GLU A 72 -20.71 -46.63 -28.40
C GLU A 72 -20.12 -45.85 -27.18
N ALA A 73 -20.89 -45.08 -26.39
CA ALA A 73 -20.36 -44.28 -25.25
C ALA A 73 -20.80 -44.81 -23.87
N THR A 74 -19.90 -44.75 -22.86
CA THR A 74 -20.21 -45.07 -21.46
C THR A 74 -20.52 -43.78 -20.69
N VAL A 75 -21.71 -43.68 -20.09
CA VAL A 75 -22.12 -42.49 -19.31
C VAL A 75 -22.06 -42.77 -17.81
N ARG A 76 -21.45 -41.86 -17.05
CA ARG A 76 -21.38 -41.83 -15.59
C ARG A 76 -22.05 -40.55 -15.08
N VAL A 77 -22.94 -40.67 -14.11
CA VAL A 77 -23.53 -39.52 -13.40
C VAL A 77 -22.78 -39.34 -12.09
N ASP A 78 -22.08 -38.22 -11.95
CA ASP A 78 -21.37 -37.83 -10.73
C ASP A 78 -22.24 -36.84 -9.92
N LYS A 79 -21.68 -36.25 -8.85
CA LYS A 79 -22.44 -35.45 -7.89
C LYS A 79 -23.17 -34.25 -8.52
N GLN A 80 -22.49 -33.44 -9.33
CA GLN A 80 -23.05 -32.23 -9.99
C GLN A 80 -22.78 -32.20 -11.49
N GLU A 81 -22.35 -33.32 -12.07
CA GLU A 81 -22.04 -33.40 -13.49
C GLU A 81 -22.41 -34.77 -14.06
N LEU A 82 -22.55 -34.82 -15.38
CA LEU A 82 -22.70 -36.06 -16.15
C LEU A 82 -21.52 -36.19 -17.10
N VAL A 83 -20.77 -37.27 -16.96
CA VAL A 83 -19.57 -37.59 -17.75
C VAL A 83 -19.90 -38.64 -18.80
N SER A 84 -19.71 -38.32 -20.07
CA SER A 84 -19.74 -39.26 -21.17
C SER A 84 -18.31 -39.61 -21.59
N LEU A 85 -18.00 -40.90 -21.60
CA LEU A 85 -16.68 -41.44 -21.95
C LEU A 85 -16.75 -42.21 -23.28
N HIS A 86 -15.81 -41.92 -24.17
CA HIS A 86 -15.66 -42.63 -25.44
C HIS A 86 -14.17 -42.60 -25.84
N ALA A 87 -13.54 -43.77 -25.93
CA ALA A 87 -12.09 -43.84 -26.18
C ALA A 87 -11.71 -43.27 -27.57
N GLY A 88 -10.70 -42.40 -27.60
CA GLY A 88 -10.18 -41.82 -28.84
C GLY A 88 -11.00 -40.64 -29.38
N PHE A 89 -10.64 -40.18 -30.57
CA PHE A 89 -11.30 -39.08 -31.26
C PHE A 89 -12.43 -39.59 -32.17
N GLY A 90 -13.61 -38.99 -32.07
CA GLY A 90 -14.80 -39.42 -32.82
C GLY A 90 -15.94 -38.42 -32.72
N ARG A 91 -17.11 -38.79 -33.29
CA ARG A 91 -18.36 -38.03 -33.11
C ARG A 91 -19.38 -38.86 -32.37
N TRP A 92 -19.87 -38.36 -31.25
CA TRP A 92 -20.98 -38.98 -30.51
C TRP A 92 -21.85 -37.90 -29.87
N GLY A 93 -22.98 -38.33 -29.32
CA GLY A 93 -23.98 -37.43 -28.76
C GLY A 93 -24.49 -37.89 -27.41
N VAL A 94 -25.08 -36.94 -26.67
CA VAL A 94 -25.72 -37.17 -25.38
C VAL A 94 -26.98 -36.31 -25.34
N ASP A 95 -28.11 -36.93 -25.03
CA ASP A 95 -29.41 -36.29 -25.02
C ASP A 95 -29.95 -36.21 -23.59
N PHE A 96 -30.44 -35.04 -23.21
CA PHE A 96 -30.93 -34.73 -21.87
C PHE A 96 -32.40 -34.31 -21.94
N ARG A 97 -33.21 -34.71 -20.96
CA ARG A 97 -34.62 -34.32 -20.83
C ARG A 97 -34.90 -33.73 -19.45
N PHE A 98 -35.61 -32.61 -19.42
CA PHE A 98 -35.93 -31.88 -18.20
C PHE A 98 -37.45 -31.70 -18.11
N ARG A 99 -38.02 -31.98 -16.94
CA ARG A 99 -39.43 -31.73 -16.64
C ARG A 99 -39.54 -30.48 -15.77
N LEU A 100 -40.20 -29.45 -16.27
CA LEU A 100 -40.34 -28.18 -15.58
C LEU A 100 -41.49 -28.24 -14.58
N ALA A 101 -41.24 -27.89 -13.31
CA ALA A 101 -42.28 -27.82 -12.28
C ALA A 101 -43.32 -26.72 -12.57
N VAL A 102 -42.88 -25.62 -13.18
CA VAL A 102 -43.71 -24.52 -13.66
C VAL A 102 -43.30 -24.23 -15.10
N ALA A 103 -44.27 -24.07 -15.99
CA ALA A 103 -44.01 -23.71 -17.38
C ALA A 103 -43.29 -22.34 -17.44
N PRO A 104 -42.30 -22.16 -18.33
CA PRO A 104 -41.58 -20.91 -18.46
C PRO A 104 -42.51 -19.85 -19.05
N ARG A 105 -42.22 -18.57 -18.80
CA ARG A 105 -42.93 -17.48 -19.47
C ARG A 105 -42.65 -17.59 -20.97
N ALA A 106 -43.68 -17.51 -21.80
CA ALA A 106 -43.49 -17.47 -23.26
C ALA A 106 -42.59 -16.29 -23.65
N GLY A 107 -41.67 -16.54 -24.58
CA GLY A 107 -40.73 -15.54 -25.08
C GLY A 107 -39.35 -16.11 -25.36
N ASP A 108 -38.42 -15.21 -25.66
CA ASP A 108 -37.05 -15.54 -26.03
C ASP A 108 -36.15 -15.71 -24.80
N TYR A 109 -35.28 -16.71 -24.86
CA TYR A 109 -34.29 -17.06 -23.85
C TYR A 109 -32.92 -17.24 -24.49
N GLN A 110 -31.88 -16.79 -23.82
CA GLN A 110 -30.52 -17.15 -24.15
C GLN A 110 -30.21 -18.53 -23.56
N PHE A 111 -29.69 -19.43 -24.40
CA PHE A 111 -29.17 -20.72 -23.99
C PHE A 111 -27.72 -20.59 -23.53
N TRP A 112 -27.39 -21.21 -22.40
CA TRP A 112 -26.01 -21.45 -21.99
C TRP A 112 -25.83 -22.93 -21.66
N ALA A 113 -24.67 -23.46 -21.99
CA ALA A 113 -24.24 -24.79 -21.56
C ALA A 113 -22.94 -24.64 -20.77
N ARG A 114 -22.81 -25.38 -19.67
CA ARG A 114 -21.56 -25.51 -18.91
C ARG A 114 -21.04 -26.92 -19.04
N TRP A 115 -19.88 -27.06 -19.65
CA TRP A 115 -19.22 -28.34 -19.82
C TRP A 115 -17.72 -28.17 -20.02
N ARG A 116 -17.01 -29.29 -19.83
CA ARG A 116 -15.59 -29.48 -20.18
C ARG A 116 -15.44 -30.74 -21.01
N GLN A 117 -14.44 -30.80 -21.88
CA GLN A 117 -14.19 -31.97 -22.72
C GLN A 117 -12.73 -32.08 -23.16
N GLY A 118 -12.32 -33.29 -23.54
CA GLY A 118 -11.04 -33.52 -24.19
C GLY A 118 -11.03 -33.11 -25.67
N GLY A 119 -9.83 -32.77 -26.15
CA GLY A 119 -9.54 -32.45 -27.56
C GLY A 119 -9.41 -30.96 -27.83
N GLU A 120 -8.88 -30.63 -29.01
CA GLU A 120 -8.64 -29.25 -29.46
C GLU A 120 -9.97 -28.50 -29.65
N PRO A 121 -10.21 -27.34 -29.00
CA PRO A 121 -11.49 -26.63 -29.05
C PRO A 121 -12.05 -26.31 -30.43
N ASP A 122 -11.18 -25.94 -31.38
CA ASP A 122 -11.60 -25.58 -32.74
C ASP A 122 -11.99 -26.80 -33.58
N VAL A 123 -11.52 -27.98 -33.19
CA VAL A 123 -11.84 -29.25 -33.85
C VAL A 123 -13.08 -29.88 -33.21
N CYS A 124 -13.22 -29.74 -31.89
CA CYS A 124 -14.20 -30.48 -31.09
C CYS A 124 -15.49 -29.70 -30.82
N VAL A 125 -16.01 -29.02 -31.86
CA VAL A 125 -17.20 -28.17 -31.81
C VAL A 125 -18.47 -29.00 -31.58
N GLN A 126 -19.36 -28.47 -30.73
CA GLN A 126 -20.58 -29.12 -30.25
C GLN A 126 -21.83 -28.50 -30.86
N ARG A 127 -22.74 -29.33 -31.36
CA ARG A 127 -24.06 -28.93 -31.84
C ARG A 127 -25.11 -29.28 -30.78
N PHE A 128 -25.86 -28.29 -30.33
CA PHE A 128 -26.96 -28.45 -29.38
C PHE A 128 -28.29 -28.19 -30.08
N GLU A 129 -29.24 -29.12 -29.98
CA GLU A 129 -30.63 -28.91 -30.41
C GLU A 129 -31.51 -28.84 -29.17
N VAL A 130 -32.23 -27.74 -29.00
CA VAL A 130 -33.16 -27.58 -27.88
C VAL A 130 -34.57 -27.79 -28.39
N TRP A 131 -35.25 -28.79 -27.85
CA TRP A 131 -36.63 -29.13 -28.14
C TRP A 131 -37.49 -28.85 -26.91
N ALA A 132 -38.71 -28.36 -27.10
CA ALA A 132 -39.63 -28.15 -25.99
C ALA A 132 -41.08 -28.40 -26.41
N GLY A 133 -41.93 -28.74 -25.43
CA GLY A 133 -43.35 -28.99 -25.65
C GLY A 133 -44.12 -29.25 -24.37
N PRO A 134 -45.45 -29.40 -24.45
CA PRO A 134 -46.30 -29.63 -23.27
C PRO A 134 -46.08 -31.00 -22.62
N ASN A 135 -45.50 -31.97 -23.34
CA ASN A 135 -45.09 -33.28 -22.85
C ASN A 135 -44.06 -33.90 -23.81
N ALA A 136 -43.49 -35.05 -23.41
CA ALA A 136 -42.42 -35.74 -24.16
C ALA A 136 -42.85 -36.29 -25.53
N GLU A 137 -44.16 -36.45 -25.80
CA GLU A 137 -44.67 -36.95 -27.09
C GLU A 137 -44.90 -35.81 -28.11
N HIS A 138 -44.91 -34.56 -27.66
CA HIS A 138 -45.27 -33.38 -28.44
C HIS A 138 -44.15 -32.32 -28.43
N LEU A 139 -42.90 -32.76 -28.58
CA LEU A 139 -41.75 -31.86 -28.62
C LEU A 139 -41.56 -31.24 -30.00
N GLN A 140 -41.33 -29.92 -30.01
CA GLN A 140 -40.95 -29.17 -31.20
C GLN A 140 -39.54 -28.61 -31.01
N GLN A 141 -38.74 -28.62 -32.07
CA GLN A 141 -37.42 -28.01 -32.04
C GLN A 141 -37.58 -26.49 -31.87
N ARG A 142 -37.03 -25.94 -30.79
CA ARG A 142 -37.05 -24.50 -30.49
C ARG A 142 -35.82 -23.80 -31.04
N ALA A 143 -34.65 -24.43 -31.00
CA ALA A 143 -33.41 -23.85 -31.54
C ALA A 143 -32.33 -24.89 -31.84
N ILE A 144 -31.35 -24.51 -32.66
CA ILE A 144 -30.09 -25.24 -32.87
C ILE A 144 -28.92 -24.27 -32.66
N PHE A 145 -27.92 -24.70 -31.90
CA PHE A 145 -26.72 -23.93 -31.59
C PHE A 145 -25.47 -24.73 -31.93
N THR A 146 -24.40 -24.01 -32.26
CA THR A 146 -23.06 -24.57 -32.46
C THR A 146 -22.12 -23.85 -31.50
N LEU A 147 -21.58 -24.54 -30.50
CA LEU A 147 -20.75 -23.98 -29.44
C LEU A 147 -19.38 -24.65 -29.41
N LYS A 148 -18.33 -23.90 -29.09
CA LYS A 148 -16.95 -24.41 -28.93
C LYS A 148 -16.63 -24.59 -27.45
N PRO A 149 -16.00 -25.70 -27.03
CA PRO A 149 -15.59 -25.92 -25.64
C PRO A 149 -14.39 -25.04 -25.23
N LYS A 150 -14.05 -25.01 -23.94
CA LYS A 150 -12.78 -24.45 -23.41
C LYS A 150 -11.76 -25.55 -23.04
N GLY A 151 -11.86 -26.71 -23.69
CA GLY A 151 -11.08 -27.89 -23.32
C GLY A 151 -11.50 -28.42 -21.94
N TRP A 152 -10.52 -28.70 -21.07
CA TRP A 152 -10.75 -29.30 -19.74
C TRP A 152 -11.20 -28.31 -18.65
N GLU A 153 -11.42 -27.05 -19.01
CA GLU A 153 -11.97 -26.02 -18.13
C GLU A 153 -13.50 -25.96 -18.22
N SER A 154 -14.20 -26.07 -17.08
CA SER A 154 -15.67 -25.95 -17.02
C SER A 154 -16.11 -24.48 -17.09
N ALA A 155 -16.57 -24.04 -18.26
CA ALA A 155 -17.03 -22.66 -18.50
C ALA A 155 -18.50 -22.62 -18.95
N TRP A 156 -19.21 -21.55 -18.59
CA TRP A 156 -20.53 -21.25 -19.17
C TRP A 156 -20.33 -20.65 -20.57
N ILE A 157 -20.82 -21.35 -21.60
CA ILE A 157 -20.71 -20.92 -22.99
C ILE A 157 -22.12 -20.66 -23.52
N GLY A 158 -22.37 -19.40 -23.88
CA GLY A 158 -23.67 -18.92 -24.32
C GLY A 158 -23.85 -19.04 -25.82
N ALA A 159 -25.07 -19.36 -26.25
CA ALA A 159 -25.45 -19.25 -27.64
C ALA A 159 -25.60 -17.78 -28.08
N GLU A 160 -25.24 -17.53 -29.33
CA GLU A 160 -25.41 -16.22 -29.99
C GLU A 160 -26.86 -15.97 -30.39
N THR A 161 -27.60 -17.03 -30.74
CA THR A 161 -29.03 -16.95 -31.08
C THR A 161 -29.91 -17.28 -29.88
N MET A 162 -31.11 -16.69 -29.86
CA MET A 162 -32.12 -16.96 -28.83
C MET A 162 -32.93 -18.22 -29.17
N LEU A 163 -33.40 -18.93 -28.13
CA LEU A 163 -34.49 -19.90 -28.27
C LEU A 163 -35.82 -19.26 -27.85
N THR A 164 -36.91 -19.58 -28.55
CA THR A 164 -38.24 -19.13 -28.18
C THR A 164 -38.99 -20.26 -27.48
N LEU A 165 -39.41 -20.04 -26.23
CA LEU A 165 -40.26 -20.96 -25.47
C LEU A 165 -41.73 -20.52 -25.51
N GLN A 166 -42.63 -21.48 -25.48
CA GLN A 166 -44.08 -21.27 -25.42
C GLN A 166 -44.60 -21.42 -23.99
N ALA A 167 -45.75 -20.79 -23.69
CA ALA A 167 -46.31 -20.76 -22.34
C ALA A 167 -46.76 -22.14 -21.81
N ASP A 168 -46.95 -23.11 -22.71
CA ASP A 168 -47.32 -24.48 -22.39
C ASP A 168 -46.14 -25.45 -22.41
N ASP A 169 -44.91 -25.01 -22.69
CA ASP A 169 -43.71 -25.86 -22.65
C ASP A 169 -43.46 -26.35 -21.21
N LYS A 170 -43.59 -27.67 -20.98
CA LYS A 170 -43.34 -28.30 -19.67
C LYS A 170 -42.22 -29.34 -19.71
N VAL A 171 -41.78 -29.73 -20.90
CA VAL A 171 -40.65 -30.62 -21.12
C VAL A 171 -39.68 -29.92 -22.04
N ILE A 172 -38.39 -29.93 -21.68
CA ILE A 172 -37.28 -29.46 -22.51
C ILE A 172 -36.35 -30.65 -22.76
N GLU A 173 -35.97 -30.89 -24.01
CA GLU A 173 -34.86 -31.77 -24.36
C GLU A 173 -33.70 -30.98 -24.93
N VAL A 174 -32.49 -31.28 -24.46
CA VAL A 174 -31.25 -30.75 -25.02
C VAL A 174 -30.52 -31.92 -25.65
N ARG A 175 -30.42 -31.94 -26.97
CA ARG A 175 -29.74 -32.99 -27.73
C ARG A 175 -28.38 -32.48 -28.17
N ASN A 176 -27.31 -33.11 -27.71
CA ASN A 176 -25.95 -32.67 -28.03
C ASN A 176 -25.25 -33.70 -28.94
N GLN A 177 -24.54 -33.23 -29.95
CA GLN A 177 -23.70 -34.04 -30.83
C GLN A 177 -22.47 -33.24 -31.30
N GLY A 178 -21.30 -33.85 -31.39
CA GLY A 178 -20.11 -33.13 -31.84
C GLY A 178 -18.88 -34.00 -31.99
N ALA A 179 -17.79 -33.42 -32.48
CA ALA A 179 -16.49 -34.07 -32.47
C ALA A 179 -15.85 -33.91 -31.08
N GLU A 180 -15.25 -34.96 -30.56
CA GLU A 180 -14.77 -35.04 -29.18
C GLU A 180 -13.59 -36.00 -29.06
N GLN A 181 -12.84 -35.89 -27.96
CA GLN A 181 -11.74 -36.79 -27.63
C GLN A 181 -11.85 -37.30 -26.20
N ASP A 182 -11.90 -38.62 -26.05
CA ASP A 182 -11.85 -39.38 -24.79
C ASP A 182 -13.05 -39.19 -23.83
N ALA A 183 -13.49 -37.96 -23.58
CA ALA A 183 -14.52 -37.65 -22.60
C ALA A 183 -15.11 -36.23 -22.73
N LYS A 184 -16.36 -36.09 -22.25
CA LYS A 184 -16.99 -34.80 -21.93
C LYS A 184 -17.76 -34.87 -20.62
N ALA A 185 -17.75 -33.79 -19.85
CA ALA A 185 -18.49 -33.67 -18.60
C ALA A 185 -19.38 -32.42 -18.65
N PHE A 186 -20.69 -32.59 -18.49
CA PHE A 186 -21.67 -31.50 -18.44
C PHE A 186 -22.11 -31.22 -17.02
N ASP A 187 -22.02 -29.96 -16.61
CA ASP A 187 -22.49 -29.47 -15.31
C ASP A 187 -23.99 -29.11 -15.36
N GLY A 188 -24.44 -28.47 -16.44
CA GLY A 188 -25.83 -28.04 -16.57
C GLY A 188 -26.07 -27.06 -17.71
N PHE A 189 -27.34 -26.69 -17.89
CA PHE A 189 -27.76 -25.69 -18.87
C PHE A 189 -28.54 -24.56 -18.20
N LEU A 190 -28.46 -23.36 -18.77
CA LEU A 190 -29.18 -22.19 -18.28
C LEU A 190 -29.98 -21.55 -19.41
N LEU A 191 -31.24 -21.25 -19.14
CA LEU A 191 -32.11 -20.48 -20.01
C LEU A 191 -32.44 -19.17 -19.29
N ALA A 192 -32.05 -18.03 -19.86
CA ALA A 192 -32.33 -16.74 -19.25
C ALA A 192 -33.01 -15.80 -20.25
N GLN A 193 -34.14 -15.19 -19.87
CA GLN A 193 -34.71 -14.11 -20.66
C GLN A 193 -33.73 -12.92 -20.70
N PRO A 194 -33.68 -12.13 -21.77
CA PRO A 194 -32.73 -11.02 -21.87
C PRO A 194 -32.81 -10.02 -20.71
N GLN A 195 -33.99 -9.77 -20.10
CA GLN A 195 -34.09 -8.88 -18.93
C GLN A 195 -33.34 -9.42 -17.69
N ALA A 196 -33.19 -10.74 -17.57
CA ALA A 196 -32.50 -11.37 -16.44
C ALA A 196 -30.97 -11.17 -16.50
N THR A 197 -30.44 -10.66 -17.61
CA THR A 197 -29.00 -10.40 -17.79
C THR A 197 -28.59 -8.99 -17.34
N LEU A 198 -29.53 -8.12 -16.98
CA LEU A 198 -29.23 -6.78 -16.47
C LEU A 198 -28.69 -6.86 -15.02
N PRO A 199 -27.72 -6.01 -14.65
CA PRO A 199 -27.08 -6.05 -13.33
C PRO A 199 -28.00 -5.50 -12.22
N VAL A 200 -29.05 -4.76 -12.59
CA VAL A 200 -29.99 -4.14 -11.66
C VAL A 200 -31.42 -4.22 -12.20
N SER A 201 -32.40 -4.23 -11.29
CA SER A 201 -33.83 -4.15 -11.63
C SER A 201 -34.36 -2.73 -11.45
N GLY A 202 -35.39 -2.38 -12.23
CA GLY A 202 -36.09 -1.10 -12.19
C GLY A 202 -37.55 -1.24 -11.81
N ASN A 203 -38.20 -0.11 -11.56
CA ASN A 203 -39.66 -0.01 -11.49
C ASN A 203 -40.14 1.24 -12.24
N ALA A 204 -41.46 1.43 -12.33
CA ALA A 204 -42.03 2.55 -13.07
C ALA A 204 -41.65 3.93 -12.49
N ASP A 205 -41.37 4.01 -11.19
CA ASP A 205 -41.03 5.26 -10.50
C ASP A 205 -39.55 5.63 -10.65
N ASN A 206 -38.67 4.62 -10.76
CA ASN A 206 -37.22 4.77 -10.93
C ASN A 206 -36.71 3.81 -12.01
N PRO A 207 -37.05 4.04 -13.28
CA PRO A 207 -36.62 3.16 -14.36
C PRO A 207 -35.13 3.38 -14.68
N PRO A 208 -34.30 2.33 -14.77
CA PRO A 208 -32.94 2.47 -15.28
C PRO A 208 -32.96 2.81 -16.77
N ILE A 209 -31.92 3.48 -17.23
CA ILE A 209 -31.76 3.91 -18.62
C ILE A 209 -30.73 2.99 -19.28
N LEU A 210 -31.20 2.13 -20.17
CA LEU A 210 -30.38 1.22 -20.95
C LEU A 210 -30.04 1.89 -22.30
N LEU A 211 -28.75 1.99 -22.56
CA LEU A 211 -28.15 2.68 -23.69
C LEU A 211 -27.50 1.65 -24.61
N GLU A 212 -28.10 1.35 -25.75
CA GLU A 212 -27.67 0.23 -26.60
C GLU A 212 -26.99 0.66 -27.91
N LEU A 213 -26.13 -0.21 -28.41
CA LEU A 213 -25.36 -0.05 -29.64
C LEU A 213 -25.75 -1.11 -30.69
N GLY A 214 -25.31 -0.93 -31.94
CA GLY A 214 -25.53 -1.88 -33.03
C GLY A 214 -26.70 -1.54 -33.98
N LYS A 215 -26.77 -2.27 -35.09
CA LYS A 215 -27.80 -2.11 -36.16
C LYS A 215 -29.19 -2.60 -35.76
N ALA A 216 -29.26 -3.62 -34.92
CA ALA A 216 -30.44 -4.28 -34.37
C ALA A 216 -30.20 -4.60 -32.87
N PRO A 217 -30.31 -3.59 -31.98
CA PRO A 217 -29.97 -3.74 -30.56
C PRO A 217 -30.74 -4.87 -29.86
N ARG A 218 -30.02 -5.64 -29.05
CA ARG A 218 -30.47 -6.90 -28.45
C ARG A 218 -31.64 -6.75 -27.47
N PHE A 219 -31.74 -5.61 -26.79
CA PHE A 219 -32.75 -5.34 -25.76
C PHE A 219 -33.85 -4.39 -26.25
N ALA A 220 -33.81 -3.93 -27.50
CA ALA A 220 -34.84 -3.06 -28.07
C ALA A 220 -36.21 -3.73 -28.23
N ALA A 221 -36.26 -5.07 -28.19
CA ALA A 221 -37.48 -5.87 -28.26
C ALA A 221 -38.11 -6.20 -26.90
N LEU A 222 -37.54 -5.73 -25.78
CA LEU A 222 -38.09 -5.99 -24.45
C LEU A 222 -39.43 -5.27 -24.26
N ASP A 223 -40.43 -6.00 -23.75
CA ASP A 223 -41.73 -5.45 -23.39
C ASP A 223 -41.58 -4.34 -22.34
N ASN A 224 -42.22 -3.18 -22.58
CA ASN A 224 -42.22 -1.98 -21.71
C ASN A 224 -42.74 -2.25 -20.29
N SER A 225 -43.31 -3.44 -20.03
CA SER A 225 -43.69 -3.90 -18.69
C SER A 225 -42.52 -4.04 -17.70
N ALA A 226 -41.27 -3.97 -18.17
CA ALA A 226 -40.07 -4.10 -17.34
C ALA A 226 -39.61 -2.81 -16.61
N GLY A 227 -40.24 -1.65 -16.87
CA GLY A 227 -39.86 -0.39 -16.22
C GLY A 227 -38.42 0.05 -16.54
N ILE A 228 -37.97 -0.12 -17.78
CA ILE A 228 -36.65 0.30 -18.30
C ILE A 228 -36.89 1.36 -19.38
N GLN A 229 -36.05 2.40 -19.41
CA GLN A 229 -36.04 3.38 -20.49
C GLN A 229 -34.91 3.04 -21.48
N LEU A 230 -35.19 3.07 -22.78
CA LEU A 230 -34.24 2.68 -23.83
C LEU A 230 -33.74 3.92 -24.58
N GLY A 231 -32.42 3.99 -24.80
CA GLY A 231 -31.76 4.98 -25.65
C GLY A 231 -30.85 4.29 -26.66
N ARG A 232 -31.09 4.45 -27.96
CA ARG A 232 -30.22 3.87 -28.99
C ARG A 232 -29.11 4.85 -29.37
N GLY A 233 -27.87 4.39 -29.29
CA GLY A 233 -26.71 5.23 -29.58
C GLY A 233 -26.12 5.05 -30.97
N THR A 234 -25.18 5.94 -31.27
CA THR A 234 -24.23 5.82 -32.39
C THR A 234 -22.81 5.88 -31.85
N VAL A 235 -21.84 5.44 -32.66
CA VAL A 235 -20.43 5.40 -32.27
C VAL A 235 -19.54 6.02 -33.34
N GLN A 236 -18.42 6.59 -32.90
CA GLN A 236 -17.36 7.11 -33.74
C GLN A 236 -16.00 6.64 -33.20
N ALA A 237 -15.11 6.20 -34.08
CA ALA A 237 -13.73 5.87 -33.74
C ALA A 237 -13.00 7.12 -33.21
N GLY A 238 -12.28 6.99 -32.09
CA GLY A 238 -11.43 8.04 -31.52
C GLY A 238 -9.97 7.91 -31.95
N GLN A 239 -9.07 8.62 -31.26
CA GLN A 239 -7.65 8.57 -31.58
C GLN A 239 -7.09 7.16 -31.35
N GLY A 240 -6.20 6.70 -32.26
CA GLY A 240 -5.57 5.38 -32.17
C GLY A 240 -6.44 4.20 -32.62
N ALA A 241 -7.73 4.38 -32.89
CA ALA A 241 -8.55 3.33 -33.47
C ALA A 241 -8.27 3.19 -34.98
N GLU A 242 -7.87 2.01 -35.43
CA GLU A 242 -7.57 1.74 -36.85
C GLU A 242 -8.84 1.51 -37.66
N SER A 243 -9.83 0.84 -37.07
CA SER A 243 -11.14 0.66 -37.68
C SER A 243 -12.25 0.50 -36.65
N LEU A 244 -13.48 0.75 -37.09
CA LEU A 244 -14.68 0.54 -36.31
C LEU A 244 -15.69 -0.24 -37.15
N VAL A 245 -16.25 -1.28 -36.55
CA VAL A 245 -17.28 -2.12 -37.18
C VAL A 245 -18.51 -2.14 -36.28
N GLU A 246 -19.62 -1.64 -36.81
CA GLU A 246 -20.93 -1.77 -36.17
C GLU A 246 -21.61 -3.05 -36.68
N LEU A 247 -21.82 -3.99 -35.77
CA LEU A 247 -22.51 -5.26 -35.99
C LEU A 247 -23.99 -5.12 -35.61
N ASP A 248 -24.71 -6.24 -35.57
CA ASP A 248 -26.15 -6.23 -35.30
C ASP A 248 -26.44 -5.75 -33.88
N ASP A 249 -25.78 -6.27 -32.85
CA ASP A 249 -26.03 -5.90 -31.45
C ASP A 249 -24.81 -5.34 -30.71
N GLU A 250 -23.69 -5.15 -31.40
CA GLU A 250 -22.44 -4.70 -30.79
C GLU A 250 -21.63 -3.78 -31.73
N VAL A 251 -20.66 -3.09 -31.14
CA VAL A 251 -19.67 -2.27 -31.84
C VAL A 251 -18.28 -2.78 -31.49
N GLN A 252 -17.46 -3.00 -32.51
CA GLN A 252 -16.06 -3.38 -32.38
C GLN A 252 -15.15 -2.23 -32.79
N VAL A 253 -14.21 -1.88 -31.91
CA VAL A 253 -13.18 -0.86 -32.16
C VAL A 253 -11.82 -1.55 -32.16
N PHE A 254 -11.15 -1.51 -33.30
CA PHE A 254 -9.96 -2.31 -33.60
C PHE A 254 -8.66 -1.52 -33.57
N HIS A 255 -7.60 -2.21 -33.16
CA HIS A 255 -6.20 -1.77 -33.26
C HIS A 255 -5.29 -3.01 -33.34
N ALA A 256 -4.31 -3.00 -34.24
CA ALA A 256 -3.36 -4.09 -34.37
C ALA A 256 -2.43 -4.21 -33.14
N GLY A 257 -2.55 -5.31 -32.40
CA GLY A 257 -1.74 -5.59 -31.21
C GLY A 257 -2.13 -4.77 -29.98
N PHE A 258 -1.34 -4.89 -28.91
CA PHE A 258 -1.56 -4.19 -27.66
C PHE A 258 -1.25 -2.70 -27.78
N GLY A 259 -2.21 -1.85 -27.44
CA GLY A 259 -2.10 -0.39 -27.61
C GLY A 259 -3.18 0.38 -26.87
N ALA A 260 -3.07 1.70 -26.88
CA ALA A 260 -4.09 2.61 -26.33
C ALA A 260 -4.89 3.25 -27.46
N TRP A 261 -6.22 3.18 -27.36
CA TRP A 261 -7.13 3.76 -28.36
C TRP A 261 -8.49 4.14 -27.76
N GLU A 262 -9.23 4.93 -28.53
CA GLU A 262 -10.42 5.63 -28.05
C GLU A 262 -11.68 5.33 -28.88
N ALA A 263 -12.85 5.52 -28.25
CA ALA A 263 -14.16 5.40 -28.88
C ALA A 263 -15.15 6.42 -28.30
N ASN A 264 -15.97 7.04 -29.15
CA ASN A 264 -16.97 8.03 -28.76
C ASN A 264 -18.38 7.53 -29.03
N PHE A 265 -19.20 7.36 -28.00
CA PHE A 265 -20.59 6.91 -28.10
C PHE A 265 -21.56 8.06 -27.81
N LYS A 266 -22.66 8.16 -28.56
CA LYS A 266 -23.64 9.25 -28.44
C LYS A 266 -25.06 8.70 -28.35
N PHE A 267 -25.84 9.11 -27.35
CA PHE A 267 -27.18 8.60 -27.09
C PHE A 267 -28.19 9.73 -26.85
N PRO A 268 -29.41 9.64 -27.39
CA PRO A 268 -30.53 10.44 -26.93
C PRO A 268 -31.00 9.93 -25.56
N LEU A 269 -31.28 10.85 -24.63
CA LEU A 269 -31.85 10.54 -23.32
C LEU A 269 -33.39 10.62 -23.36
N PRO A 270 -34.09 9.81 -22.55
CA PRO A 270 -35.56 9.81 -22.47
C PRO A 270 -36.16 11.16 -22.09
N GLU A 271 -37.34 11.49 -22.63
CA GLU A 271 -37.99 12.79 -22.35
C GLU A 271 -38.38 12.95 -20.88
N ASN A 272 -38.77 11.84 -20.24
CA ASN A 272 -39.14 11.71 -18.83
C ASN A 272 -37.96 11.31 -17.93
N LEU A 273 -36.73 11.64 -18.33
CA LEU A 273 -35.54 11.51 -17.50
C LEU A 273 -35.76 12.19 -16.14
N ILE A 274 -35.48 11.46 -15.05
CA ILE A 274 -35.48 12.01 -13.68
C ILE A 274 -34.09 12.61 -13.42
N PRO A 275 -33.95 13.94 -13.23
CA PRO A 275 -32.66 14.53 -12.91
C PRO A 275 -32.10 13.95 -11.60
N GLY A 276 -30.79 13.73 -11.53
CA GLY A 276 -30.20 13.09 -10.36
C GLY A 276 -28.84 12.47 -10.62
N ARG A 277 -28.40 11.70 -9.64
CA ARG A 277 -27.15 10.95 -9.66
C ARG A 277 -27.43 9.51 -10.05
N TYR A 278 -26.66 9.02 -11.02
CA TYR A 278 -26.81 7.70 -11.62
C TYR A 278 -25.54 6.88 -11.43
N ARG A 279 -25.69 5.61 -11.04
CA ARG A 279 -24.62 4.61 -11.16
C ARG A 279 -24.42 4.28 -12.64
N PHE A 280 -23.18 4.06 -13.04
CA PHE A 280 -22.81 3.79 -14.43
C PHE A 280 -22.29 2.37 -14.57
N PHE A 281 -22.90 1.60 -15.48
CA PHE A 281 -22.43 0.28 -15.86
C PHE A 281 -22.11 0.29 -17.35
N ALA A 282 -21.01 -0.37 -17.71
CA ALA A 282 -20.66 -0.66 -19.10
C ALA A 282 -20.68 -2.17 -19.32
N ARG A 283 -21.19 -2.62 -20.46
CA ARG A 283 -21.07 -4.00 -20.89
C ARG A 283 -20.17 -4.09 -22.10
N TYR A 284 -19.04 -4.76 -21.91
CA TYR A 284 -18.00 -4.85 -22.91
C TYR A 284 -17.13 -6.09 -22.72
N LYS A 285 -16.39 -6.45 -23.76
CA LYS A 285 -15.30 -7.43 -23.75
C LYS A 285 -14.07 -6.82 -24.43
N SER A 286 -12.88 -7.18 -23.97
CA SER A 286 -11.61 -6.69 -24.52
C SER A 286 -10.53 -7.76 -24.44
N GLY A 287 -9.56 -7.70 -25.35
CA GLY A 287 -8.34 -8.52 -25.27
C GLY A 287 -7.24 -7.87 -24.42
N GLY A 288 -6.29 -8.68 -23.95
CA GLY A 288 -5.14 -8.27 -23.16
C GLY A 288 -5.15 -8.79 -21.72
N GLU A 289 -4.03 -8.62 -21.00
CA GLU A 289 -3.89 -9.01 -19.60
C GLU A 289 -4.70 -8.07 -18.69
N VAL A 290 -5.49 -8.62 -17.76
CA VAL A 290 -6.42 -7.88 -16.88
C VAL A 290 -5.72 -6.71 -16.16
N SER A 291 -4.47 -6.90 -15.73
CA SER A 291 -3.66 -5.88 -15.04
C SER A 291 -3.34 -4.65 -15.89
N GLN A 292 -3.55 -4.71 -17.21
CA GLN A 292 -3.09 -3.70 -18.16
C GLN A 292 -4.21 -3.06 -19.01
N VAL A 293 -5.48 -3.47 -18.83
CA VAL A 293 -6.61 -3.13 -19.73
C VAL A 293 -7.74 -2.33 -19.09
N ASP A 294 -7.43 -1.52 -18.08
CA ASP A 294 -8.37 -0.57 -17.50
C ASP A 294 -9.01 0.34 -18.57
N GLN A 295 -10.33 0.48 -18.50
CA GLN A 295 -11.11 1.36 -19.37
C GLN A 295 -11.56 2.61 -18.64
N HIS A 296 -11.28 3.76 -19.25
CA HIS A 296 -11.63 5.07 -18.76
C HIS A 296 -12.82 5.61 -19.54
N PHE A 297 -13.81 6.19 -18.86
CA PHE A 297 -15.04 6.71 -19.45
C PHE A 297 -15.28 8.15 -18.99
N VAL A 298 -15.14 9.09 -19.92
CA VAL A 298 -15.58 10.48 -19.72
C VAL A 298 -17.02 10.60 -20.21
N VAL A 299 -17.96 10.77 -19.29
CA VAL A 299 -19.39 10.89 -19.59
C VAL A 299 -19.77 12.38 -19.64
N LYS A 300 -20.41 12.79 -20.72
CA LYS A 300 -20.92 14.15 -20.94
C LYS A 300 -22.44 14.13 -21.18
N ALA A 301 -23.15 15.18 -20.76
CA ALA A 301 -24.58 15.32 -20.99
C ALA A 301 -24.98 16.77 -21.28
N GLY A 302 -26.07 16.96 -22.01
CA GLY A 302 -26.60 18.30 -22.32
C GLY A 302 -27.92 18.29 -23.06
N ALA A 303 -28.51 19.47 -23.27
CA ALA A 303 -29.78 19.63 -23.99
C ALA A 303 -29.65 19.35 -25.50
N THR A 304 -28.46 19.55 -26.08
CA THR A 304 -28.13 19.24 -27.47
C THR A 304 -26.72 18.67 -27.55
N LEU A 305 -26.38 17.94 -28.63
CA LEU A 305 -25.02 17.42 -28.85
C LEU A 305 -23.94 18.51 -28.87
N ALA A 306 -24.27 19.73 -29.29
CA ALA A 306 -23.34 20.85 -29.32
C ALA A 306 -23.17 21.54 -27.95
N GLN A 307 -23.94 21.12 -26.94
CA GLN A 307 -23.98 21.73 -25.60
C GLN A 307 -23.80 20.66 -24.51
N VAL A 308 -23.12 19.55 -24.83
CA VAL A 308 -22.80 18.52 -23.83
C VAL A 308 -21.62 18.98 -22.99
N ALA A 309 -21.71 18.76 -21.68
CA ALA A 309 -20.65 19.08 -20.74
C ALA A 309 -20.26 17.84 -19.92
N THR A 310 -19.00 17.74 -19.53
CA THR A 310 -18.50 16.61 -18.71
C THR A 310 -19.28 16.52 -17.40
N ARG A 311 -19.76 15.32 -17.09
CA ARG A 311 -20.56 14.96 -15.92
C ARG A 311 -19.87 13.99 -14.98
N ALA A 312 -19.01 13.14 -15.53
CA ALA A 312 -18.22 12.20 -14.78
C ALA A 312 -16.98 11.80 -15.55
N ASP A 313 -15.97 11.39 -14.79
CA ASP A 313 -14.78 10.72 -15.29
C ASP A 313 -14.60 9.44 -14.49
N LEU A 314 -14.68 8.28 -15.15
CA LEU A 314 -14.95 7.00 -14.52
C LEU A 314 -13.97 5.93 -14.97
N LEU A 315 -13.58 5.04 -14.05
CA LEU A 315 -12.73 3.89 -14.35
C LEU A 315 -13.52 2.59 -14.19
N ALA A 316 -13.43 1.68 -15.16
CA ALA A 316 -13.99 0.34 -15.11
C ALA A 316 -12.95 -0.71 -15.56
N LEU A 317 -12.95 -1.86 -14.89
CA LEU A 317 -12.06 -2.99 -15.17
C LEU A 317 -12.89 -4.24 -15.44
N ASN A 318 -12.63 -4.90 -16.59
CA ASN A 318 -13.18 -6.22 -16.89
C ASN A 318 -12.16 -7.28 -16.47
N ASP A 319 -12.54 -8.16 -15.54
CA ASP A 319 -11.68 -9.18 -14.94
C ASP A 319 -11.60 -10.48 -15.77
N THR A 320 -12.40 -10.61 -16.83
CA THR A 320 -12.42 -11.77 -17.73
C THR A 320 -12.26 -11.33 -19.19
N PRO A 321 -11.04 -11.40 -19.76
CA PRO A 321 -10.79 -11.02 -21.15
C PRO A 321 -11.69 -11.78 -22.12
N TRP A 322 -12.13 -11.12 -23.19
CA TRP A 322 -13.01 -11.66 -24.24
C TRP A 322 -14.39 -12.18 -23.79
N GLU A 323 -14.79 -11.95 -22.54
CA GLU A 323 -16.11 -12.29 -22.03
C GLU A 323 -16.92 -11.03 -21.72
N TYR A 324 -18.21 -11.07 -22.07
CA TYR A 324 -19.13 -9.99 -21.79
C TYR A 324 -19.50 -9.95 -20.32
N GLN A 325 -19.16 -8.86 -19.64
CA GLN A 325 -19.62 -8.58 -18.28
C GLN A 325 -20.24 -7.20 -18.16
N TRP A 326 -21.24 -7.07 -17.31
CA TRP A 326 -21.66 -5.77 -16.78
C TRP A 326 -20.67 -5.35 -15.70
N VAL A 327 -19.89 -4.32 -16.01
CA VAL A 327 -18.91 -3.75 -15.09
C VAL A 327 -19.45 -2.42 -14.57
N GLU A 328 -19.58 -2.30 -13.25
CA GLU A 328 -19.86 -1.02 -12.61
C GLU A 328 -18.58 -0.17 -12.59
N ALA A 329 -18.65 1.05 -13.09
CA ALA A 329 -17.53 1.97 -12.98
C ALA A 329 -17.51 2.62 -11.59
N LYS A 330 -16.30 2.87 -11.06
CA LYS A 330 -16.14 3.55 -9.77
C LYS A 330 -16.54 5.02 -9.90
N GLY A 331 -17.73 5.38 -9.41
CA GLY A 331 -18.23 6.75 -9.39
C GLY A 331 -19.69 6.85 -9.80
N SER A 332 -20.13 8.05 -10.15
CA SER A 332 -21.52 8.33 -10.53
C SER A 332 -21.61 9.44 -11.57
N VAL A 333 -22.61 9.36 -12.45
CA VAL A 333 -22.93 10.37 -13.46
C VAL A 333 -24.04 11.27 -12.93
N THR A 334 -23.85 12.60 -13.01
CA THR A 334 -24.91 13.56 -12.68
C THR A 334 -25.63 14.01 -13.95
N LEU A 335 -26.95 13.83 -14.00
CA LEU A 335 -27.82 14.30 -15.07
C LEU A 335 -28.73 15.43 -14.56
N LEU A 336 -28.83 16.53 -15.31
CA LEU A 336 -29.55 17.73 -14.90
C LEU A 336 -30.90 17.88 -15.61
N PRO A 337 -31.83 18.70 -15.07
CA PRO A 337 -33.07 19.05 -15.77
C PRO A 337 -32.80 19.58 -17.18
N GLY A 338 -33.48 19.00 -18.18
CA GLY A 338 -33.34 19.42 -19.57
C GLY A 338 -32.20 18.75 -20.35
N ASP A 339 -31.42 17.87 -19.74
CA ASP A 339 -30.48 17.01 -20.49
C ASP A 339 -31.27 16.07 -21.42
N ARG A 340 -30.85 16.01 -22.69
CA ARG A 340 -31.48 15.23 -23.77
C ARG A 340 -30.50 14.38 -24.55
N TRP A 341 -29.20 14.60 -24.36
CA TRP A 341 -28.13 13.88 -25.03
C TRP A 341 -27.07 13.48 -24.02
N LEU A 342 -26.50 12.30 -24.24
CA LEU A 342 -25.35 11.77 -23.51
C LEU A 342 -24.25 11.44 -24.52
N GLU A 343 -23.01 11.81 -24.21
CA GLU A 343 -21.82 11.37 -24.93
C GLU A 343 -20.92 10.61 -23.95
N ILE A 344 -20.43 9.43 -24.32
CA ILE A 344 -19.51 8.63 -23.52
C ILE A 344 -18.23 8.49 -24.34
N HIS A 345 -17.14 9.07 -23.85
CA HIS A 345 -15.83 8.91 -24.45
C HIS A 345 -15.06 7.84 -23.69
N ASN A 346 -14.74 6.73 -24.36
CA ASN A 346 -13.90 5.68 -23.82
C ASN A 346 -12.44 5.86 -24.26
N SER A 347 -11.50 5.71 -23.32
CA SER A 347 -10.08 5.54 -23.58
C SER A 347 -9.50 4.40 -22.73
N GLY A 348 -8.33 3.90 -23.07
CA GLY A 348 -7.68 2.79 -22.35
C GLY A 348 -6.93 1.85 -23.28
N LYS A 349 -6.24 0.86 -22.70
CA LYS A 349 -5.52 -0.16 -23.48
C LYS A 349 -6.33 -1.41 -23.70
N ALA A 350 -6.09 -2.11 -24.80
CA ALA A 350 -6.54 -3.48 -25.03
C ALA A 350 -5.61 -4.13 -26.05
N ASP A 351 -5.85 -5.40 -26.37
CA ASP A 351 -5.20 -6.13 -27.46
C ASP A 351 -6.22 -6.54 -28.52
N GLY A 352 -5.95 -6.18 -29.78
CA GLY A 352 -6.77 -6.51 -30.95
C GLY A 352 -8.07 -5.72 -31.08
N ALA A 353 -8.96 -5.78 -30.08
CA ALA A 353 -10.25 -5.10 -30.12
C ALA A 353 -10.82 -4.76 -28.73
N LYS A 354 -11.63 -3.70 -28.70
CA LYS A 354 -12.63 -3.41 -27.66
C LYS A 354 -14.01 -3.57 -28.24
N VAL A 355 -14.88 -4.34 -27.59
CA VAL A 355 -16.24 -4.59 -28.08
C VAL A 355 -17.25 -4.18 -27.04
N PHE A 356 -18.18 -3.29 -27.42
CA PHE A 356 -19.22 -2.73 -26.56
C PHE A 356 -20.60 -3.05 -27.13
N ASP A 357 -21.55 -3.46 -26.29
CA ASP A 357 -22.95 -3.68 -26.68
C ASP A 357 -23.91 -2.70 -26.00
N ALA A 358 -23.69 -2.38 -24.71
CA ALA A 358 -24.58 -1.49 -23.97
C ALA A 358 -23.92 -0.76 -22.78
N PHE A 359 -24.57 0.31 -22.34
CA PHE A 359 -24.35 0.97 -21.06
C PHE A 359 -25.66 1.05 -20.29
N LEU A 360 -25.58 1.13 -18.96
CA LEU A 360 -26.75 1.25 -18.10
C LEU A 360 -26.54 2.36 -17.06
N LEU A 361 -27.53 3.23 -16.94
CA LEU A 361 -27.59 4.24 -15.89
C LEU A 361 -28.70 3.86 -14.90
N GLN A 362 -28.35 3.67 -13.63
CA GLN A 362 -29.32 3.42 -12.57
C GLN A 362 -29.43 4.65 -11.67
N LEU A 363 -30.63 5.22 -11.54
CA LEU A 363 -30.85 6.32 -10.62
C LEU A 363 -30.56 5.86 -9.19
N GLU A 364 -29.64 6.56 -8.53
CA GLU A 364 -29.28 6.35 -7.13
C GLU A 364 -29.99 7.37 -6.24
N THR A 365 -29.86 8.66 -6.58
CA THR A 365 -30.46 9.76 -5.82
C THR A 365 -31.04 10.81 -6.77
N PRO A 366 -32.34 11.12 -6.70
CA PRO A 366 -32.93 12.20 -7.50
C PRO A 366 -32.39 13.57 -7.05
N ALA A 367 -32.10 14.44 -8.01
CA ALA A 367 -31.90 15.86 -7.76
C ALA A 367 -33.30 16.44 -7.53
N GLY A 368 -33.66 16.74 -6.28
CA GLY A 368 -35.02 17.19 -5.93
C GLY A 368 -35.52 18.39 -6.77
N GLU A 369 -36.81 18.73 -6.69
CA GLU A 369 -37.50 19.69 -7.58
C GLU A 369 -37.07 21.18 -7.46
N TRP A 370 -35.86 21.47 -6.99
CA TRP A 370 -35.38 22.82 -6.71
C TRP A 370 -34.66 23.50 -7.88
N MET A 371 -34.26 22.77 -8.93
CA MET A 371 -33.52 23.29 -10.08
C MET A 371 -34.39 23.31 -11.34
N SER A 372 -34.55 24.48 -11.96
CA SER A 372 -35.26 24.64 -13.24
C SER A 372 -34.38 24.27 -14.45
N PRO A 373 -34.96 23.98 -15.63
CA PRO A 373 -34.19 23.78 -16.87
C PRO A 373 -33.30 24.97 -17.25
N GLU A 374 -33.73 26.21 -17.01
CA GLU A 374 -32.92 27.41 -17.28
C GLU A 374 -31.72 27.49 -16.34
N GLN A 375 -31.91 27.14 -15.07
CA GLN A 375 -30.84 27.05 -14.09
C GLN A 375 -29.84 25.97 -14.49
N ALA A 376 -30.32 24.78 -14.86
CA ALA A 376 -29.49 23.68 -15.37
C ALA A 376 -28.69 24.09 -16.62
N GLN A 377 -29.30 24.82 -17.56
CA GLN A 377 -28.62 25.31 -18.75
C GLN A 377 -27.51 26.32 -18.41
N ALA A 378 -27.64 27.11 -17.35
CA ALA A 378 -26.54 27.97 -16.87
C ALA A 378 -25.35 27.14 -16.36
N ARG A 379 -25.61 26.03 -15.64
CA ARG A 379 -24.56 25.10 -15.21
C ARG A 379 -23.90 24.39 -16.38
N ASN A 380 -24.67 24.01 -17.39
CA ASN A 380 -24.16 23.39 -18.62
C ASN A 380 -23.17 24.30 -19.34
N ARG A 381 -23.53 25.57 -19.53
CA ARG A 381 -22.63 26.55 -20.16
C ARG A 381 -21.31 26.72 -19.42
N PHE A 382 -21.34 26.72 -18.08
CA PHE A 382 -20.13 26.75 -17.28
C PHE A 382 -19.29 25.46 -17.44
N LEU A 383 -19.91 24.29 -17.27
CA LEU A 383 -19.19 23.01 -17.32
C LEU A 383 -18.61 22.70 -18.71
N GLU A 384 -19.26 23.18 -19.77
CA GLU A 384 -18.74 23.12 -21.14
C GLU A 384 -17.45 23.95 -21.29
N GLN A 385 -17.39 25.11 -20.65
CA GLN A 385 -16.24 26.02 -20.70
C GLN A 385 -15.08 25.60 -19.77
N ALA A 386 -15.40 24.93 -18.66
CA ALA A 386 -14.45 24.56 -17.62
C ALA A 386 -13.30 23.65 -18.10
N GLY A 387 -13.51 22.87 -19.16
CA GLY A 387 -12.49 22.04 -19.82
C GLY A 387 -11.71 21.08 -18.91
N ALA A 388 -10.83 20.25 -19.50
CA ALA A 388 -9.86 19.46 -18.75
C ALA A 388 -8.54 20.24 -18.68
N ALA A 389 -8.10 20.58 -17.47
CA ALA A 389 -6.83 21.29 -17.25
C ALA A 389 -5.72 20.27 -16.95
N ALA A 390 -4.91 19.93 -17.96
CA ALA A 390 -3.85 18.92 -17.86
C ALA A 390 -2.75 19.25 -16.82
N ASN A 391 -2.60 20.51 -16.43
CA ASN A 391 -1.59 21.00 -15.47
C ASN A 391 -2.23 21.88 -14.37
N ALA A 392 -3.45 21.56 -13.93
CA ALA A 392 -4.10 22.32 -12.86
C ALA A 392 -3.29 22.28 -11.56
N ASN A 393 -3.03 23.44 -10.97
CA ASN A 393 -2.36 23.57 -9.66
C ASN A 393 -3.32 24.01 -8.55
N ARG A 394 -4.61 24.11 -8.88
CA ARG A 394 -5.70 24.49 -7.99
C ARG A 394 -6.95 23.72 -8.38
N HIS A 395 -7.84 23.53 -7.40
CA HIS A 395 -9.12 22.87 -7.60
C HIS A 395 -10.26 23.84 -7.31
N LEU A 396 -11.27 23.85 -8.17
CA LEU A 396 -12.52 24.57 -8.00
C LEU A 396 -13.64 23.55 -7.72
N TYR A 397 -14.16 23.55 -6.49
CA TYR A 397 -15.33 22.77 -6.12
C TYR A 397 -16.57 23.67 -6.18
N LEU A 398 -17.53 23.29 -7.02
CA LEU A 398 -18.86 23.90 -7.05
C LEU A 398 -19.77 23.07 -6.16
N VAL A 399 -20.11 23.64 -5.01
CA VAL A 399 -21.03 23.03 -4.04
C VAL A 399 -22.42 23.57 -4.35
N ASP A 400 -23.19 22.87 -5.18
CA ASP A 400 -24.48 23.35 -5.68
C ASP A 400 -25.64 22.90 -4.79
N GLY A 401 -26.63 23.78 -4.65
CA GLY A 401 -27.79 23.57 -3.79
C GLY A 401 -28.77 24.73 -3.89
N LYS A 402 -29.92 24.59 -3.24
CA LYS A 402 -30.98 25.59 -3.29
C LYS A 402 -30.59 26.84 -2.47
N GLY A 403 -30.48 27.99 -3.14
CA GLY A 403 -30.36 29.29 -2.47
C GLY A 403 -30.14 30.47 -3.42
N GLU A 404 -29.88 31.63 -2.85
CA GLU A 404 -29.74 32.90 -3.58
C GLU A 404 -28.36 33.07 -4.26
N GLY A 405 -28.30 33.92 -5.28
CA GLY A 405 -27.05 34.26 -5.97
C GLY A 405 -26.63 33.25 -7.04
N ASP A 406 -27.40 32.19 -7.26
CA ASP A 406 -27.12 31.14 -8.25
C ASP A 406 -26.94 31.70 -9.66
N LYS A 407 -27.85 32.59 -10.10
CA LYS A 407 -27.84 33.21 -11.42
C LYS A 407 -26.59 34.04 -11.64
N VAL A 408 -26.14 34.75 -10.60
CA VAL A 408 -24.95 35.60 -10.68
C VAL A 408 -23.70 34.73 -10.69
N LEU A 409 -23.64 33.72 -9.83
CA LEU A 409 -22.51 32.79 -9.74
C LEU A 409 -22.25 32.11 -11.09
N PHE A 410 -23.24 31.40 -11.63
CA PHE A 410 -23.05 30.66 -12.88
C PHE A 410 -22.91 31.57 -14.10
N ALA A 411 -23.53 32.76 -14.10
CA ALA A 411 -23.29 33.72 -15.17
C ALA A 411 -21.86 34.29 -15.13
N GLY A 412 -21.29 34.53 -13.94
CA GLY A 412 -19.91 34.97 -13.78
C GLY A 412 -18.89 33.88 -14.09
N LEU A 413 -19.19 32.62 -13.75
CA LEU A 413 -18.37 31.47 -14.12
C LEU A 413 -18.36 31.22 -15.63
N SER A 414 -19.45 31.56 -16.33
CA SER A 414 -19.54 31.47 -17.79
C SER A 414 -19.11 32.73 -18.54
N ASP A 415 -18.61 33.75 -17.84
CA ASP A 415 -18.16 35.01 -18.43
C ASP A 415 -16.84 34.81 -19.18
N ALA A 416 -16.65 35.49 -20.31
CA ALA A 416 -15.41 35.39 -21.08
C ALA A 416 -14.16 35.78 -20.27
N ALA A 417 -14.31 36.66 -19.27
CA ALA A 417 -13.23 37.04 -18.37
C ALA A 417 -12.87 35.96 -17.33
N ALA A 418 -13.74 34.97 -17.08
CA ALA A 418 -13.44 33.83 -16.22
C ALA A 418 -12.53 32.78 -16.90
N GLN A 419 -12.60 32.69 -18.23
CA GLN A 419 -11.95 31.62 -19.00
C GLN A 419 -10.44 31.50 -18.78
N PRO A 420 -9.64 32.58 -18.74
CA PRO A 420 -8.20 32.48 -18.48
C PRO A 420 -7.88 31.88 -17.11
N HIS A 421 -8.76 32.03 -16.13
CA HIS A 421 -8.58 31.49 -14.78
C HIS A 421 -9.01 30.03 -14.70
N LEU A 422 -10.11 29.66 -15.36
CA LEU A 422 -10.63 28.29 -15.38
C LEU A 422 -9.68 27.30 -16.06
N GLN A 423 -8.91 27.72 -17.06
CA GLN A 423 -7.91 26.87 -17.74
C GLN A 423 -6.80 26.33 -16.82
N HIS A 424 -6.64 26.92 -15.63
CA HIS A 424 -5.65 26.51 -14.63
C HIS A 424 -6.28 25.79 -13.43
N LEU A 425 -7.60 25.53 -13.46
CA LEU A 425 -8.36 24.91 -12.39
C LEU A 425 -8.87 23.54 -12.80
N SER A 426 -8.71 22.55 -11.93
CA SER A 426 -9.47 21.30 -12.02
C SER A 426 -10.85 21.53 -11.39
N VAL A 427 -11.92 21.24 -12.12
CA VAL A 427 -13.30 21.54 -11.68
C VAL A 427 -14.00 20.28 -11.18
N SER A 428 -14.57 20.35 -9.98
CA SER A 428 -15.44 19.32 -9.40
C SER A 428 -16.82 19.90 -9.12
N TYR A 429 -17.86 19.34 -9.73
CA TYR A 429 -19.25 19.76 -9.52
C TYR A 429 -19.96 18.79 -8.58
N LEU A 430 -20.40 19.29 -7.43
CA LEU A 430 -21.03 18.51 -6.36
C LEU A 430 -22.50 18.91 -6.24
N LEU A 431 -23.39 17.92 -6.09
CA LEU A 431 -24.83 18.12 -5.95
C LEU A 431 -25.42 17.14 -4.92
N GLY A 432 -26.56 17.52 -4.32
CA GLY A 432 -27.28 16.67 -3.36
C GLY A 432 -26.45 16.37 -2.12
N GLU A 433 -26.44 15.11 -1.68
CA GLU A 433 -25.75 14.69 -0.45
C GLU A 433 -24.24 15.01 -0.45
N GLN A 434 -23.57 14.96 -1.61
CA GLN A 434 -22.15 15.32 -1.71
C GLN A 434 -21.94 16.82 -1.46
N ALA A 435 -22.80 17.66 -2.03
CA ALA A 435 -22.76 19.09 -1.78
C ALA A 435 -23.09 19.41 -0.32
N ASP A 436 -24.14 18.81 0.23
CA ASP A 436 -24.53 18.99 1.63
C ASP A 436 -23.43 18.54 2.59
N THR A 437 -22.75 17.43 2.27
CA THR A 437 -21.64 16.92 3.08
C THR A 437 -20.41 17.83 3.00
N MET A 438 -20.06 18.30 1.81
CA MET A 438 -18.98 19.28 1.62
C MET A 438 -19.31 20.59 2.37
N ALA A 439 -20.54 21.09 2.23
CA ALA A 439 -21.00 22.30 2.90
C ALA A 439 -20.95 22.16 4.43
N ARG A 440 -21.43 21.04 4.99
CA ARG A 440 -21.34 20.78 6.44
C ARG A 440 -19.89 20.72 6.93
N ARG A 441 -19.00 20.03 6.21
CA ARG A 441 -17.58 19.88 6.59
C ARG A 441 -16.83 21.19 6.55
N LEU A 442 -17.12 22.02 5.55
CA LEU A 442 -16.55 23.36 5.41
C LEU A 442 -17.35 24.41 6.17
N ASN A 443 -18.43 24.06 6.88
CA ASN A 443 -19.30 25.00 7.58
C ASN A 443 -19.81 26.15 6.67
N ILE A 444 -20.19 25.83 5.44
CA ILE A 444 -20.74 26.76 4.45
C ILE A 444 -22.25 26.91 4.70
N ALA A 445 -22.67 28.13 5.05
CA ALA A 445 -24.06 28.41 5.43
C ALA A 445 -25.03 28.57 4.24
N HIS A 446 -24.52 28.90 3.05
CA HIS A 446 -25.35 29.23 1.88
C HIS A 446 -24.85 28.50 0.64
N LEU A 447 -25.76 27.88 -0.09
CA LEU A 447 -25.51 27.25 -1.39
C LEU A 447 -26.30 28.01 -2.50
N PRO A 448 -25.83 28.02 -3.75
CA PRO A 448 -24.57 27.42 -4.22
C PRO A 448 -23.33 28.20 -3.77
N ALA A 449 -22.19 27.51 -3.68
CA ALA A 449 -20.90 28.08 -3.33
C ALA A 449 -19.81 27.65 -4.31
N ALA A 450 -18.86 28.56 -4.59
CA ALA A 450 -17.61 28.23 -5.26
C ALA A 450 -16.48 28.19 -4.23
N VAL A 451 -15.73 27.09 -4.21
CA VAL A 451 -14.67 26.81 -3.25
C VAL A 451 -13.39 26.56 -4.03
N ILE A 452 -12.31 27.31 -3.76
CA ILE A 452 -11.01 27.08 -4.40
C ILE A 452 -10.00 26.58 -3.39
N SER A 453 -9.28 25.51 -3.73
CA SER A 453 -8.11 25.01 -3.00
C SER A 453 -6.85 24.98 -3.86
N ASP A 454 -5.69 24.84 -3.23
CA ASP A 454 -4.45 24.44 -3.92
C ASP A 454 -4.43 22.93 -4.22
N ASP A 455 -3.36 22.47 -4.89
CA ASP A 455 -3.05 21.07 -5.20
C ASP A 455 -2.80 20.18 -3.96
N ARG A 456 -2.73 20.80 -2.78
CA ARG A 456 -2.55 20.13 -1.48
C ARG A 456 -3.79 20.24 -0.61
N PHE A 457 -4.95 20.45 -1.22
CA PHE A 457 -6.25 20.56 -0.57
C PHE A 457 -6.33 21.69 0.48
N THR A 458 -5.45 22.68 0.45
CA THR A 458 -5.53 23.85 1.33
C THR A 458 -6.60 24.80 0.79
N LEU A 459 -7.63 25.10 1.59
CA LEU A 459 -8.69 26.03 1.20
C LEU A 459 -8.12 27.45 1.03
N LEU A 460 -8.25 28.01 -0.17
CA LEU A 460 -7.83 29.39 -0.47
C LEU A 460 -8.97 30.39 -0.26
N GLY A 461 -10.20 30.01 -0.58
CA GLY A 461 -11.38 30.84 -0.32
C GLY A 461 -12.70 30.19 -0.72
N VAL A 462 -13.79 30.76 -0.20
CA VAL A 462 -15.18 30.38 -0.47
C VAL A 462 -15.96 31.63 -0.88
N LEU A 463 -16.66 31.55 -2.00
CA LEU A 463 -17.59 32.57 -2.49
C LEU A 463 -19.03 32.07 -2.41
N THR A 464 -19.88 32.80 -1.69
CA THR A 464 -21.32 32.54 -1.54
C THR A 464 -22.14 33.79 -1.84
N ASN A 465 -23.31 33.63 -2.46
CA ASN A 465 -24.26 34.71 -2.77
C ASN A 465 -23.62 35.96 -3.44
N PRO A 466 -22.87 35.80 -4.55
CA PRO A 466 -22.27 36.93 -5.24
C PRO A 466 -23.35 37.89 -5.77
N LYS A 467 -23.09 39.19 -5.69
CA LYS A 467 -24.04 40.24 -6.11
C LYS A 467 -23.84 40.68 -7.56
N GLN A 468 -22.65 40.48 -8.10
CA GLN A 468 -22.30 40.80 -9.49
C GLN A 468 -21.30 39.79 -10.07
N GLN A 469 -21.30 39.62 -11.39
CA GLN A 469 -20.42 38.67 -12.09
C GLN A 469 -18.93 38.98 -11.87
N ALA A 470 -18.57 40.26 -11.75
CA ALA A 470 -17.20 40.68 -11.48
C ALA A 470 -16.63 40.11 -10.16
N GLU A 471 -17.46 39.86 -9.15
CA GLU A 471 -17.02 39.22 -7.90
C GLU A 471 -16.58 37.78 -8.15
N VAL A 472 -17.25 37.07 -9.05
CA VAL A 472 -16.89 35.69 -9.43
C VAL A 472 -15.55 35.68 -10.16
N VAL A 473 -15.35 36.57 -11.13
CA VAL A 473 -14.08 36.67 -11.88
C VAL A 473 -12.93 37.05 -10.95
N ASN A 474 -13.13 38.03 -10.05
CA ASN A 474 -12.14 38.41 -9.06
C ASN A 474 -11.80 37.26 -8.10
N PHE A 475 -12.79 36.45 -7.72
CA PHE A 475 -12.58 35.26 -6.89
C PHE A 475 -11.79 34.17 -7.59
N LEU A 476 -12.04 33.90 -8.88
CA LEU A 476 -11.24 32.96 -9.67
C LEU A 476 -9.78 33.43 -9.78
N ALA A 477 -9.55 34.74 -9.89
CA ALA A 477 -8.21 35.32 -9.99
C ALA A 477 -7.44 35.30 -8.66
N ASP A 478 -8.08 35.72 -7.57
CA ASP A 478 -7.47 35.86 -6.24
C ASP A 478 -8.46 35.42 -5.14
N PRO A 479 -8.64 34.09 -4.94
CA PRO A 479 -9.63 33.55 -4.01
C PRO A 479 -9.37 33.96 -2.57
N GLU A 480 -8.11 34.22 -2.19
CA GLU A 480 -7.74 34.63 -0.84
C GLU A 480 -8.21 36.06 -0.52
N LYS A 481 -8.23 36.95 -1.51
CA LYS A 481 -8.68 38.35 -1.32
C LYS A 481 -10.16 38.55 -1.58
N ALA A 482 -10.72 37.89 -2.59
CA ALA A 482 -12.10 38.09 -3.01
C ALA A 482 -13.09 37.09 -2.38
N GLY A 483 -12.58 35.99 -1.82
CA GLY A 483 -13.38 35.01 -1.07
C GLY A 483 -13.39 35.25 0.43
N SER A 484 -14.18 34.43 1.12
CA SER A 484 -14.18 34.31 2.58
C SER A 484 -13.53 33.00 3.01
N MET A 485 -12.92 32.96 4.20
CA MET A 485 -12.42 31.71 4.79
C MET A 485 -13.52 31.08 5.63
N ALA A 486 -13.77 29.80 5.42
CA ALA A 486 -14.81 29.11 6.17
C ALA A 486 -14.34 28.83 7.61
N ALA A 487 -15.18 29.13 8.60
CA ALA A 487 -14.85 28.94 10.00
C ALA A 487 -14.92 27.45 10.38
N PRO A 488 -13.93 26.89 11.09
CA PRO A 488 -13.97 25.52 11.58
C PRO A 488 -15.27 25.26 12.38
N PRO A 489 -15.93 24.11 12.20
CA PRO A 489 -17.12 23.77 12.96
C PRO A 489 -16.79 23.70 14.45
N ALA A 490 -17.67 24.22 15.31
CA ALA A 490 -17.47 24.16 16.75
C ALA A 490 -17.58 22.71 17.25
N VAL A 491 -16.60 22.28 18.04
CA VAL A 491 -16.58 20.96 18.68
C VAL A 491 -16.79 21.13 20.18
N ALA A 492 -17.78 20.44 20.74
CA ALA A 492 -18.04 20.47 22.17
C ALA A 492 -16.96 19.68 22.92
N ALA A 493 -16.43 20.24 24.01
CA ALA A 493 -15.49 19.54 24.87
C ALA A 493 -16.18 18.39 25.62
N ASP A 494 -15.47 17.27 25.79
CA ASP A 494 -15.93 16.16 26.62
C ASP A 494 -16.06 16.58 28.09
N ALA A 495 -17.11 16.09 28.76
CA ALA A 495 -17.24 16.27 30.20
C ALA A 495 -16.35 15.25 30.96
N PRO A 496 -15.56 15.69 31.96
CA PRO A 496 -14.77 14.79 32.80
C PRO A 496 -15.65 13.79 33.55
N LYS A 497 -15.24 12.52 33.58
CA LYS A 497 -15.95 11.43 34.26
C LYS A 497 -15.11 10.87 35.41
N PRO A 498 -15.67 10.65 36.61
CA PRO A 498 -14.92 10.03 37.71
C PRO A 498 -14.53 8.59 37.35
N LEU A 499 -13.40 8.13 37.90
CA LEU A 499 -13.07 6.71 37.92
C LEU A 499 -14.11 5.96 38.76
N ARG A 500 -14.37 4.69 38.42
CA ARG A 500 -15.27 3.79 39.14
C ARG A 500 -14.52 2.54 39.55
N ASN A 501 -14.37 2.32 40.85
CA ASN A 501 -13.51 1.26 41.39
C ASN A 501 -12.09 1.36 40.79
N GLY A 502 -11.55 2.58 40.66
CA GLY A 502 -10.21 2.79 40.12
C GLY A 502 -10.09 2.54 38.61
N MET A 503 -11.20 2.44 37.87
CA MET A 503 -11.19 2.23 36.43
C MET A 503 -11.84 3.41 35.69
N PRO A 504 -11.28 3.91 34.58
CA PRO A 504 -11.98 4.85 33.72
C PRO A 504 -13.14 4.14 33.00
N THR A 505 -14.08 4.90 32.43
CA THR A 505 -15.17 4.30 31.65
C THR A 505 -14.70 3.79 30.27
N ALA A 506 -13.64 4.38 29.75
CA ALA A 506 -13.06 4.06 28.46
C ALA A 506 -11.60 4.56 28.41
N TRP A 507 -10.84 4.05 27.45
CA TRP A 507 -9.53 4.53 27.05
C TRP A 507 -9.57 4.96 25.59
N LEU A 508 -8.67 5.85 25.19
CA LEU A 508 -8.44 6.12 23.77
C LEU A 508 -7.34 5.15 23.29
N VAL A 509 -7.65 4.28 22.33
CA VAL A 509 -6.72 3.27 21.83
C VAL A 509 -6.37 3.48 20.36
N GLY A 510 -5.16 3.08 20.00
CA GLY A 510 -4.63 3.08 18.64
C GLY A 510 -3.51 2.07 18.54
N GLY A 511 -3.00 1.77 17.36
CA GLY A 511 -1.91 0.83 17.24
C GLY A 511 -1.23 0.85 15.89
N LEU A 512 0.09 0.83 15.92
CA LEU A 512 0.90 0.57 14.75
C LEU A 512 1.05 -0.93 14.63
N GLN A 513 0.60 -1.45 13.49
CA GLN A 513 0.40 -2.87 13.33
C GLN A 513 1.76 -3.60 13.41
N ASP A 514 2.83 -2.99 12.92
CA ASP A 514 4.07 -3.71 12.65
C ASP A 514 5.28 -3.07 13.32
N GLY A 515 5.91 -3.84 14.22
CA GLY A 515 7.13 -3.47 14.91
C GLY A 515 6.99 -2.98 16.36
N LEU A 516 8.13 -2.94 17.04
CA LEU A 516 8.33 -2.49 18.42
C LEU A 516 8.40 -0.97 18.58
N ALA A 517 8.78 -0.25 17.52
CA ALA A 517 8.99 1.19 17.60
C ALA A 517 7.72 1.96 17.88
N GLY A 518 6.57 1.48 17.39
CA GLY A 518 5.34 2.27 17.39
C GLY A 518 5.59 3.70 16.87
N VAL A 519 5.02 4.74 17.51
CA VAL A 519 5.03 6.11 16.92
C VAL A 519 6.42 6.74 16.88
N SER A 520 7.38 6.19 17.64
CA SER A 520 8.81 6.50 17.52
C SER A 520 9.39 6.13 16.15
N ILE A 521 8.63 5.48 15.25
CA ILE A 521 9.06 5.33 13.85
C ILE A 521 8.97 6.66 13.07
N ALA A 522 8.03 7.54 13.41
CA ALA A 522 7.84 8.79 12.67
C ALA A 522 8.89 9.86 13.00
N GLY A 523 9.44 9.82 14.22
CA GLY A 523 10.35 10.82 14.75
C GLY A 523 11.07 10.36 16.02
N LEU A 524 12.09 11.11 16.42
CA LEU A 524 12.80 10.85 17.67
C LEU A 524 11.86 11.07 18.87
N ASP A 525 11.75 10.08 19.76
CA ASP A 525 11.01 10.15 21.03
C ASP A 525 9.55 10.65 20.91
N THR A 526 8.85 10.32 19.82
CA THR A 526 7.50 10.81 19.51
C THR A 526 6.49 10.59 20.65
N GLU A 527 6.61 9.51 21.42
CA GLU A 527 5.76 9.20 22.57
C GLU A 527 5.79 10.29 23.65
N THR A 528 6.85 11.10 23.70
CA THR A 528 6.95 12.22 24.65
C THR A 528 6.10 13.44 24.26
N VAL A 529 5.65 13.52 23.01
CA VAL A 529 4.82 14.65 22.52
C VAL A 529 3.45 14.21 22.01
N LEU A 530 3.20 12.91 21.92
CA LEU A 530 1.95 12.34 21.44
C LEU A 530 0.79 12.68 22.39
N ARG A 531 -0.20 13.41 21.87
CA ARG A 531 -1.42 13.79 22.58
C ARG A 531 -2.64 13.60 21.67
N PRO A 532 -3.11 12.35 21.51
CA PRO A 532 -4.14 12.03 20.53
C PRO A 532 -5.54 12.41 21.02
N ASN A 533 -6.44 12.65 20.06
CA ASN A 533 -7.87 12.85 20.28
C ASN A 533 -8.71 11.78 19.56
N PRO A 534 -9.97 11.54 19.97
CA PRO A 534 -10.88 10.64 19.26
C PRO A 534 -11.03 10.99 17.79
N GLY A 535 -10.95 9.98 16.90
CA GLY A 535 -11.11 10.16 15.46
C GLY A 535 -9.85 10.69 14.75
N GLN A 536 -8.82 11.12 15.49
CA GLN A 536 -7.58 11.58 14.90
C GLN A 536 -6.89 10.46 14.11
N PRO A 537 -6.53 10.66 12.83
CA PRO A 537 -5.78 9.70 12.08
C PRO A 537 -4.36 9.54 12.64
N TYR A 538 -3.83 8.31 12.60
CA TYR A 538 -2.40 8.05 12.76
C TYR A 538 -1.89 7.29 11.54
N LEU A 539 -0.65 7.60 11.15
CA LEU A 539 0.00 6.96 10.01
C LEU A 539 0.21 5.47 10.30
N SER A 540 0.00 4.61 9.32
CA SER A 540 0.40 3.20 9.32
C SER A 540 1.34 2.99 8.13
N LEU A 541 2.13 1.91 8.13
CA LEU A 541 3.15 1.66 7.08
C LEU A 541 2.57 0.80 5.95
N GLU A 542 2.51 1.30 4.71
CA GLU A 542 1.94 0.61 3.55
C GLU A 542 2.56 -0.77 3.29
N MET A 543 3.90 -0.83 3.29
CA MET A 543 4.72 -2.04 3.00
C MET A 543 4.46 -3.23 3.94
N MET A 544 3.60 -3.00 4.92
CA MET A 544 3.31 -3.89 6.03
C MET A 544 1.84 -4.28 6.09
N GLY A 545 1.06 -4.03 5.02
CA GLY A 545 -0.39 -4.17 5.04
C GLY A 545 -1.09 -3.12 5.93
N GLY A 546 -0.39 -2.02 6.21
CA GLY A 546 -0.87 -0.96 7.08
C GLY A 546 -1.92 -0.08 6.43
N GLU A 547 -3.09 0.04 7.07
CA GLU A 547 -4.14 0.98 6.69
C GLU A 547 -4.08 2.23 7.57
N MET A 548 -4.44 3.39 7.02
CA MET A 548 -4.70 4.57 7.83
C MET A 548 -5.81 4.28 8.83
N LYS A 549 -5.47 4.34 10.11
CA LYS A 549 -6.40 4.13 11.21
C LYS A 549 -6.58 5.43 12.00
N ALA A 550 -7.61 5.46 12.82
CA ALA A 550 -7.89 6.56 13.73
C ALA A 550 -7.83 6.08 15.18
N TRP A 551 -7.52 6.99 16.10
CA TRP A 551 -7.65 6.76 17.53
C TRP A 551 -9.12 6.57 17.90
N GLN A 552 -9.43 5.50 18.61
CA GLN A 552 -10.81 5.10 18.90
C GLN A 552 -11.06 4.94 20.40
N PRO A 553 -12.22 5.38 20.91
CA PRO A 553 -12.66 5.03 22.26
C PRO A 553 -12.87 3.52 22.41
N ALA A 554 -12.20 2.91 23.39
CA ALA A 554 -12.43 1.53 23.81
C ALA A 554 -13.02 1.49 25.23
N ALA A 555 -14.22 0.93 25.37
CA ALA A 555 -14.90 0.82 26.65
C ALA A 555 -14.15 -0.09 27.62
N THR A 556 -14.15 0.26 28.90
CA THR A 556 -13.58 -0.58 29.97
C THR A 556 -14.62 -1.57 30.46
N GLY A 557 -14.29 -2.86 30.36
CA GLY A 557 -15.12 -3.96 30.85
C GLY A 557 -15.21 -3.99 32.37
N SER A 558 -16.17 -4.76 32.90
CA SER A 558 -16.37 -4.91 34.35
C SER A 558 -15.18 -5.57 35.07
N ASP A 559 -14.32 -6.28 34.34
CA ASP A 559 -13.10 -6.94 34.82
C ASP A 559 -11.81 -6.12 34.57
N ALA A 560 -11.98 -4.82 34.34
CA ALA A 560 -10.96 -3.85 33.95
C ALA A 560 -10.35 -4.06 32.55
N SER A 561 -10.86 -5.01 31.74
CA SER A 561 -10.30 -5.27 30.42
C SER A 561 -10.68 -4.20 29.39
N VAL A 562 -9.71 -3.88 28.54
CA VAL A 562 -9.82 -2.94 27.43
C VAL A 562 -9.24 -3.62 26.20
N GLU A 563 -9.97 -3.54 25.11
CA GLU A 563 -9.60 -4.17 23.85
C GLU A 563 -8.94 -3.15 22.92
N ILE A 564 -7.76 -3.50 22.38
CA ILE A 564 -7.08 -2.72 21.35
C ILE A 564 -7.44 -3.30 19.98
N PHE A 565 -7.27 -4.62 19.82
CA PHE A 565 -7.76 -5.36 18.66
C PHE A 565 -8.58 -6.56 19.11
N LYS A 566 -9.79 -6.68 18.54
CA LYS A 566 -10.65 -7.85 18.74
C LYS A 566 -9.97 -9.12 18.24
N ALA A 567 -9.33 -8.99 17.08
CA ALA A 567 -8.68 -10.06 16.34
C ALA A 567 -7.54 -9.45 15.52
N ALA A 568 -6.33 -9.94 15.73
CA ALA A 568 -5.16 -9.58 14.92
C ALA A 568 -5.38 -9.97 13.44
N PRO A 569 -5.19 -9.06 12.48
CA PRO A 569 -5.48 -9.32 11.05
C PRO A 569 -4.50 -10.31 10.41
N HIS A 570 -3.28 -10.42 10.92
CA HIS A 570 -2.28 -11.41 10.52
C HIS A 570 -1.47 -11.87 11.74
N ALA A 571 -0.55 -12.81 11.55
CA ALA A 571 0.33 -13.29 12.61
C ALA A 571 1.54 -12.35 12.79
N TYR A 572 1.75 -11.90 14.03
CA TYR A 572 2.81 -10.98 14.47
C TYR A 572 3.96 -11.71 15.16
N GLY A 573 4.17 -12.99 14.83
CA GLY A 573 5.23 -13.80 15.42
C GLY A 573 6.61 -13.17 15.23
N TRP A 574 6.96 -12.83 13.98
CA TRP A 574 8.26 -12.25 13.61
C TRP A 574 8.27 -10.72 13.69
N SER A 575 7.30 -10.04 13.06
CA SER A 575 7.25 -8.56 13.00
C SER A 575 7.00 -7.91 14.35
N ARG A 576 6.24 -8.58 15.24
CA ARG A 576 5.66 -8.00 16.47
C ARG A 576 4.74 -6.80 16.11
N GLY A 577 4.00 -6.29 17.08
CA GLY A 577 3.16 -5.10 16.87
C GLY A 577 3.07 -4.23 18.12
N THR A 578 2.62 -2.99 17.95
CA THR A 578 2.50 -2.02 19.06
C THR A 578 1.10 -1.42 19.15
N GLY A 579 0.47 -1.58 20.30
CA GLY A 579 -0.75 -0.87 20.68
C GLY A 579 -0.46 0.27 21.63
N TYR A 580 -1.36 1.24 21.64
CA TYR A 580 -1.33 2.39 22.52
C TYR A 580 -2.65 2.54 23.26
N ALA A 581 -2.55 3.04 24.48
CA ALA A 581 -3.70 3.47 25.27
C ALA A 581 -3.40 4.83 25.91
N GLN A 582 -4.26 5.81 25.67
CA GLN A 582 -4.17 7.17 26.17
C GLN A 582 -5.33 7.46 27.12
N LEU A 583 -5.02 8.21 28.19
CA LEU A 583 -6.00 8.74 29.13
C LEU A 583 -5.55 10.10 29.67
N TYR A 584 -6.47 11.07 29.73
CA TYR A 584 -6.23 12.34 30.41
C TYR A 584 -6.84 12.27 31.80
N LEU A 585 -6.02 12.51 32.83
CA LEU A 585 -6.40 12.41 34.25
C LEU A 585 -6.48 13.80 34.87
N TYR A 586 -7.54 14.09 35.62
CA TYR A 586 -7.70 15.31 36.38
C TYR A 586 -7.62 15.04 37.88
N ALA A 587 -6.62 15.62 38.52
CA ALA A 587 -6.43 15.59 39.96
C ALA A 587 -6.81 16.94 40.57
N ARG A 588 -7.81 16.96 41.46
CA ARG A 588 -8.22 18.19 42.15
C ARG A 588 -7.20 18.67 43.18
N GLN A 589 -6.45 17.74 43.75
CA GLN A 589 -5.39 17.96 44.72
C GLN A 589 -4.21 17.05 44.39
N ALA A 590 -3.01 17.41 44.87
CA ALA A 590 -1.84 16.58 44.69
C ALA A 590 -2.11 15.16 45.25
N SER A 591 -1.82 14.14 44.46
CA SER A 591 -2.15 12.74 44.75
C SER A 591 -1.06 11.82 44.24
N SER A 592 -0.60 10.88 45.07
CA SER A 592 0.27 9.77 44.67
C SER A 592 -0.60 8.52 44.53
N ILE A 593 -0.64 7.96 43.32
CA ILE A 593 -1.47 6.80 42.98
C ILE A 593 -0.62 5.73 42.29
N ARG A 594 -1.13 4.51 42.24
CA ARG A 594 -0.51 3.37 41.56
C ARG A 594 -1.33 2.93 40.36
N LEU A 595 -0.67 2.68 39.24
CA LEU A 595 -1.24 2.02 38.07
C LEU A 595 -0.83 0.54 38.07
N HIS A 596 -1.81 -0.34 38.21
CA HIS A 596 -1.69 -1.77 37.97
C HIS A 596 -2.01 -2.06 36.51
N LEU A 597 -1.11 -2.73 35.79
CA LEU A 597 -1.23 -3.01 34.36
C LEU A 597 -0.96 -4.49 34.07
N ALA A 598 -1.84 -5.15 33.31
CA ALA A 598 -1.54 -6.45 32.70
C ALA A 598 -1.97 -6.43 31.24
N GLN A 599 -1.25 -7.12 30.37
CA GLN A 599 -1.57 -7.17 28.95
C GLN A 599 -1.40 -8.57 28.37
N SER A 600 -1.97 -8.82 27.20
CA SER A 600 -1.82 -10.10 26.51
C SER A 600 -0.50 -10.27 25.77
N GLY A 601 0.27 -9.18 25.58
CA GLY A 601 1.55 -9.14 24.88
C GLY A 601 2.79 -9.40 25.74
N ILE A 602 3.93 -8.83 25.34
CA ILE A 602 5.27 -9.23 25.78
C ILE A 602 6.06 -8.12 26.50
N GLN A 603 5.71 -6.84 26.31
CA GLN A 603 6.42 -5.71 26.92
C GLN A 603 5.56 -4.45 26.98
N SER A 604 5.67 -3.66 28.06
CA SER A 604 4.99 -2.37 28.24
C SER A 604 5.96 -1.22 28.53
N ALA A 605 5.57 -0.01 28.13
CA ALA A 605 6.13 1.25 28.62
C ALA A 605 5.02 2.29 28.76
N GLY A 606 5.32 3.41 29.42
CA GLY A 606 4.35 4.48 29.60
C GLY A 606 5.00 5.81 29.92
N TRP A 607 4.24 6.88 29.74
CA TRP A 607 4.65 8.25 29.99
C TRP A 607 3.56 8.99 30.74
N LEU A 608 3.96 9.79 31.74
CA LEU A 608 3.11 10.74 32.43
C LEU A 608 3.65 12.14 32.14
N ASP A 609 2.87 12.98 31.47
CA ASP A 609 3.26 14.34 31.06
C ASP A 609 4.62 14.39 30.36
N ALA A 610 4.76 13.56 29.32
CA ALA A 610 5.98 13.39 28.53
C ALA A 610 7.17 12.73 29.27
N GLN A 611 7.05 12.44 30.58
CA GLN A 611 8.11 11.78 31.34
C GLN A 611 7.92 10.28 31.36
N PRO A 612 8.96 9.48 31.04
CA PRO A 612 8.86 8.02 31.04
C PRO A 612 8.59 7.49 32.46
N LEU A 613 7.69 6.52 32.55
CA LEU A 613 7.36 5.80 33.77
C LEU A 613 8.31 4.63 34.00
N THR A 614 8.60 4.36 35.27
CA THR A 614 9.28 3.13 35.67
C THR A 614 8.23 2.08 36.04
N PHE A 615 8.24 0.96 35.31
CA PHE A 615 7.42 -0.20 35.63
C PHE A 615 8.25 -1.24 36.39
N SER A 616 7.59 -1.93 37.32
CA SER A 616 8.16 -3.06 38.05
C SER A 616 7.13 -4.18 38.09
N VAL A 617 7.58 -5.44 38.21
CA VAL A 617 6.65 -6.58 38.35
C VAL A 617 5.78 -6.36 39.58
N ASP A 618 4.47 -6.43 39.40
CA ASP A 618 3.51 -6.25 40.48
C ASP A 618 3.47 -7.51 41.36
N PRO A 619 3.91 -7.42 42.64
CA PRO A 619 3.89 -8.57 43.53
C PRO A 619 2.48 -8.92 44.02
N ASN A 620 1.52 -8.00 43.95
CA ASN A 620 0.16 -8.15 44.48
C ASN A 620 -0.87 -7.60 43.48
N PRO A 621 -1.01 -8.21 42.28
CA PRO A 621 -1.89 -7.70 41.27
C PRO A 621 -3.36 -7.77 41.70
N PRO A 622 -4.23 -6.83 41.25
CA PRO A 622 -5.64 -6.83 41.60
C PRO A 622 -6.36 -8.11 41.17
N ALA A 623 -7.48 -8.41 41.83
CA ALA A 623 -8.26 -9.61 41.55
C ALA A 623 -8.69 -9.68 40.06
N GLY A 624 -8.44 -10.82 39.42
CA GLY A 624 -8.76 -11.04 38.00
C GLY A 624 -7.65 -10.65 37.00
N PHE A 625 -6.51 -10.18 37.49
CA PHE A 625 -5.28 -10.07 36.69
C PHE A 625 -4.62 -11.46 36.57
N PRO A 626 -4.03 -11.81 35.42
CA PRO A 626 -3.40 -13.11 35.22
C PRO A 626 -2.18 -13.27 36.14
N SER A 627 -2.07 -14.41 36.82
CA SER A 627 -0.86 -14.77 37.58
C SER A 627 0.33 -14.97 36.63
N SER A 628 1.52 -14.54 37.04
CA SER A 628 2.75 -14.66 36.24
C SER A 628 2.99 -16.11 35.79
N GLY A 629 3.04 -16.36 34.47
CA GLY A 629 3.49 -17.65 33.94
C GLY A 629 2.65 -18.23 32.80
N GLY A 630 2.95 -17.84 31.57
CA GLY A 630 2.82 -18.71 30.41
C GLY A 630 4.21 -19.24 30.04
N GLY A 631 4.31 -20.53 29.68
CA GLY A 631 5.55 -21.10 29.13
C GLY A 631 5.89 -20.48 27.77
N ILE A 632 7.16 -20.61 27.35
CA ILE A 632 7.59 -20.30 25.98
C ILE A 632 6.86 -21.27 25.04
N SER A 633 5.97 -20.78 24.17
CA SER A 633 5.21 -21.61 23.25
C SER A 633 5.81 -21.56 21.84
N GLY A 634 6.75 -22.45 21.56
CA GLY A 634 7.13 -22.85 20.19
C GLY A 634 7.63 -21.74 19.23
N LEU A 635 7.79 -22.15 17.96
CA LEU A 635 8.03 -21.25 16.84
C LEU A 635 6.69 -20.67 16.39
N LEU A 636 6.58 -19.35 16.38
CA LEU A 636 5.46 -18.62 15.81
C LEU A 636 5.74 -18.37 14.34
N LYS A 637 4.75 -18.62 13.49
CA LYS A 637 4.78 -18.14 12.10
C LYS A 637 4.33 -16.69 12.09
N GLY A 638 4.86 -15.90 11.16
CA GLY A 638 4.47 -14.53 10.98
C GLY A 638 4.98 -13.99 9.66
N LEU A 639 4.74 -12.70 9.44
CA LEU A 639 5.33 -11.97 8.34
C LEU A 639 6.55 -11.19 8.84
N THR A 640 7.54 -11.03 7.97
CA THR A 640 8.60 -10.03 8.14
C THR A 640 8.00 -8.64 8.04
N THR A 641 8.82 -7.63 8.30
CA THR A 641 8.39 -6.24 8.11
C THR A 641 8.22 -5.81 6.64
N GLU A 642 8.25 -6.75 5.69
CA GLU A 642 7.98 -6.54 4.26
C GLU A 642 6.89 -7.50 3.75
N GLY A 643 6.17 -8.17 4.66
CA GLY A 643 5.12 -9.11 4.28
C GLY A 643 5.61 -10.49 3.88
N LEU A 644 6.91 -10.81 4.02
CA LEU A 644 7.46 -12.13 3.67
C LEU A 644 7.23 -13.14 4.80
N PRO A 645 6.89 -14.41 4.53
CA PRO A 645 6.74 -15.42 5.58
C PRO A 645 8.06 -15.66 6.34
N ALA A 646 8.01 -15.64 7.67
CA ALA A 646 9.13 -15.93 8.55
C ALA A 646 8.67 -16.62 9.85
N THR A 647 9.62 -17.17 10.61
CA THR A 647 9.35 -17.75 11.93
C THR A 647 10.17 -17.07 13.02
N ALA A 648 9.59 -16.98 14.22
CA ALA A 648 10.27 -16.43 15.39
C ALA A 648 9.94 -17.24 16.63
N ILE A 649 10.84 -17.23 17.61
CA ILE A 649 10.61 -17.86 18.90
C ILE A 649 9.65 -16.98 19.71
N ALA A 650 8.60 -17.58 20.27
CA ALA A 650 7.68 -16.89 21.17
C ALA A 650 8.44 -16.33 22.39
N GLN A 651 8.27 -15.05 22.68
CA GLN A 651 8.73 -14.45 23.91
C GLN A 651 7.72 -14.71 25.03
N ARG A 652 8.21 -14.70 26.28
CA ARG A 652 7.35 -14.87 27.44
C ARG A 652 6.40 -13.66 27.53
N ARG A 653 5.11 -13.92 27.76
CA ARG A 653 4.14 -12.87 28.08
C ARG A 653 4.58 -12.08 29.31
N GLU A 654 4.37 -10.77 29.26
CA GLU A 654 4.73 -9.88 30.36
C GLU A 654 3.93 -10.23 31.63
N ALA A 655 4.61 -10.30 32.78
CA ALA A 655 3.91 -10.40 34.06
C ALA A 655 3.14 -9.10 34.35
N PRO A 656 2.12 -9.10 35.22
CA PRO A 656 1.51 -7.86 35.69
C PRO A 656 2.57 -6.85 36.18
N GLN A 657 2.39 -5.59 35.81
CA GLN A 657 3.30 -4.48 36.08
C GLN A 657 2.63 -3.44 36.99
N LEU A 658 3.45 -2.73 37.75
CA LEU A 658 3.09 -1.66 38.66
C LEU A 658 3.94 -0.41 38.35
N ALA A 659 3.28 0.75 38.24
CA ALA A 659 3.93 2.05 38.15
C ALA A 659 3.34 3.03 39.18
N ASN A 660 4.19 3.84 39.81
CA ASN A 660 3.75 4.95 40.67
C ASN A 660 3.53 6.20 39.81
N LEU A 661 2.43 6.92 40.05
CA LEU A 661 2.07 8.15 39.36
C LEU A 661 1.95 9.28 40.38
N GLU A 662 2.76 10.32 40.20
CA GLU A 662 2.72 11.54 41.01
C GLU A 662 1.92 12.61 40.26
N LEU A 663 0.70 12.90 40.74
CA LEU A 663 -0.20 13.86 40.13
C LEU A 663 -0.20 15.17 40.92
N ALA A 664 0.14 16.28 40.26
CA ALA A 664 -0.07 17.61 40.79
C ALA A 664 -1.56 18.02 40.65
N PRO A 665 -2.03 19.13 41.26
CA PRO A 665 -3.35 19.64 40.94
C PRO A 665 -3.44 20.06 39.47
N GLY A 666 -4.37 19.48 38.70
CA GLY A 666 -4.55 19.80 37.29
C GLY A 666 -4.79 18.58 36.39
N TRP A 667 -4.60 18.81 35.09
CA TRP A 667 -4.70 17.78 34.04
C TRP A 667 -3.34 17.15 33.76
N HIS A 668 -3.35 15.84 33.57
CA HIS A 668 -2.20 15.00 33.26
C HIS A 668 -2.48 14.11 32.05
N SER A 669 -1.46 13.86 31.24
CA SER A 669 -1.52 12.95 30.09
C SER A 669 -0.81 11.65 30.41
N LEU A 670 -1.55 10.54 30.50
CA LEU A 670 -1.01 9.20 30.65
C LEU A 670 -1.09 8.45 29.31
N LEU A 671 0.08 8.12 28.77
CA LEU A 671 0.24 7.31 27.56
C LEU A 671 0.84 5.96 27.92
N LEU A 672 0.28 4.87 27.40
CA LEU A 672 0.83 3.52 27.49
C LEU A 672 1.16 3.01 26.08
N LYS A 673 2.31 2.35 25.97
CA LYS A 673 2.77 1.60 24.80
C LYS A 673 2.85 0.12 25.18
N LEU A 674 2.18 -0.72 24.39
CA LEU A 674 2.00 -2.13 24.67
C LEU A 674 2.46 -2.92 23.45
N THR A 675 3.43 -3.81 23.63
CA THR A 675 4.00 -4.62 22.55
C THR A 675 3.40 -6.02 22.54
N MET A 676 3.05 -6.48 21.34
CA MET A 676 2.35 -7.73 21.08
C MET A 676 3.18 -8.69 20.22
N GLN A 677 2.98 -10.00 20.40
CA GLN A 677 3.54 -11.07 19.56
C GLN A 677 2.48 -12.19 19.41
N HIS A 678 1.35 -11.84 18.81
CA HIS A 678 0.16 -12.69 18.73
C HIS A 678 0.05 -13.39 17.35
N ASP A 679 -0.59 -14.55 17.31
CA ASP A 679 -1.02 -15.16 16.03
C ASP A 679 -2.22 -14.40 15.45
N GLN A 680 -2.51 -14.67 14.17
CA GLN A 680 -3.72 -14.19 13.53
C GLN A 680 -4.96 -14.57 14.34
N TRP A 681 -5.94 -13.66 14.37
CA TRP A 681 -7.21 -13.79 15.09
C TRP A 681 -7.13 -13.79 16.61
N GLN A 682 -5.93 -13.76 17.19
CA GLN A 682 -5.81 -13.60 18.63
C GLN A 682 -6.16 -12.16 19.05
N ARG A 683 -6.75 -12.06 20.24
CA ARG A 683 -7.17 -10.79 20.84
C ARG A 683 -5.98 -10.06 21.44
N PHE A 684 -5.84 -8.76 21.16
CA PHE A 684 -4.89 -7.88 21.83
C PHE A 684 -5.60 -6.95 22.81
N SER A 685 -5.30 -7.11 24.09
CA SER A 685 -6.01 -6.43 25.17
C SER A 685 -5.11 -6.17 26.39
N PHE A 686 -5.55 -5.25 27.24
CA PHE A 686 -4.93 -4.96 28.53
C PHE A 686 -5.97 -4.79 29.64
N LYS A 687 -5.50 -4.82 30.88
CA LYS A 687 -6.25 -4.50 32.09
C LYS A 687 -5.50 -3.40 32.83
N ALA A 688 -6.21 -2.37 33.27
CA ALA A 688 -5.64 -1.25 34.01
C ALA A 688 -6.52 -0.86 35.20
N GLN A 689 -5.92 -0.69 36.38
CA GLN A 689 -6.62 -0.21 37.58
C GLN A 689 -5.74 0.74 38.39
N PHE A 690 -6.35 1.82 38.88
CA PHE A 690 -5.72 2.84 39.72
C PHE A 690 -6.04 2.62 41.19
N THR A 691 -5.01 2.59 42.04
CA THR A 691 -5.15 2.41 43.49
C THR A 691 -4.34 3.45 44.28
N ASP A 692 -4.63 3.60 45.57
CA ASP A 692 -3.77 4.32 46.51
C ASP A 692 -2.59 3.46 46.99
N ALA A 693 -1.78 4.00 47.90
CA ALA A 693 -0.65 3.29 48.48
C ALA A 693 -1.06 2.05 49.33
N ASP A 694 -2.31 1.99 49.79
CA ASP A 694 -2.89 0.88 50.56
C ASP A 694 -3.55 -0.18 49.65
N GLY A 695 -3.54 0.03 48.32
CA GLY A 695 -4.17 -0.85 47.34
C GLY A 695 -5.69 -0.68 47.20
N ARG A 696 -6.26 0.41 47.74
CA ARG A 696 -7.69 0.72 47.58
C ARG A 696 -7.92 1.47 46.28
N ALA A 697 -9.01 1.15 45.61
CA ALA A 697 -9.33 1.76 44.32
C ALA A 697 -9.63 3.26 44.44
N ILE A 698 -9.14 4.05 43.49
CA ILE A 698 -9.28 5.52 43.48
C ILE A 698 -10.53 5.94 42.71
N ASP A 699 -11.43 6.68 43.37
CA ASP A 699 -12.61 7.30 42.73
C ASP A 699 -12.53 8.85 42.73
N SER A 700 -11.51 9.43 43.36
CA SER A 700 -11.34 10.89 43.51
C SER A 700 -10.72 11.59 42.28
N ILE A 701 -10.24 10.81 41.32
CA ILE A 701 -9.67 11.29 40.06
C ILE A 701 -10.73 11.25 38.97
N GLN A 702 -10.72 12.23 38.08
CA GLN A 702 -11.57 12.25 36.88
C GLN A 702 -10.74 11.96 35.63
N SER A 703 -11.41 11.52 34.57
CA SER A 703 -10.77 11.21 33.30
C SER A 703 -11.60 11.67 32.11
N GLN A 704 -10.94 11.89 30.98
CA GLN A 704 -11.56 12.08 29.67
C GLN A 704 -10.65 11.55 28.55
N LEU A 705 -11.19 11.47 27.33
CA LEU A 705 -10.50 10.90 26.17
C LEU A 705 -9.88 11.95 25.24
N SER A 706 -10.40 13.17 25.24
CA SER A 706 -9.88 14.29 24.43
C SER A 706 -8.90 15.14 25.25
N ASP A 707 -7.86 15.71 24.63
CA ASP A 707 -6.88 16.57 25.30
C ASP A 707 -7.56 17.84 25.83
N PRO A 708 -7.67 18.04 27.16
CA PRO A 708 -8.32 19.20 27.77
C PRO A 708 -7.59 20.52 27.51
N THR A 709 -6.34 20.46 27.05
CA THR A 709 -5.49 21.63 26.79
C THR A 709 -5.49 22.05 25.32
N ALA A 710 -6.05 21.22 24.44
CA ALA A 710 -6.11 21.48 23.01
C ALA A 710 -7.39 22.23 22.59
N ASN A 711 -7.33 22.98 21.50
CA ASN A 711 -8.51 23.47 20.81
C ASN A 711 -9.05 22.37 19.86
N PRO A 712 -10.19 21.73 20.15
CA PRO A 712 -10.63 20.55 19.41
C PRO A 712 -11.00 20.87 17.94
N ALA A 713 -11.66 21.99 17.67
CA ALA A 713 -12.07 22.38 16.32
C ALA A 713 -10.88 22.61 15.38
N LEU A 714 -9.80 23.21 15.90
CA LEU A 714 -8.57 23.41 15.13
C LEU A 714 -7.71 22.14 15.08
N ASN A 715 -7.75 21.32 16.13
CA ASN A 715 -7.05 20.03 16.18
C ASN A 715 -7.54 19.10 15.07
N ASP A 716 -8.86 19.03 14.82
CA ASP A 716 -9.45 18.19 13.76
C ASP A 716 -8.89 18.53 12.37
N ILE A 717 -8.64 19.81 12.09
CA ILE A 717 -8.01 20.25 10.83
C ILE A 717 -6.51 19.93 10.86
N ALA A 718 -5.82 20.32 11.94
CA ALA A 718 -4.39 20.14 12.11
C ALA A 718 -3.94 18.66 12.08
N ALA A 719 -4.81 17.75 12.51
CA ALA A 719 -4.60 16.31 12.51
C ALA A 719 -4.35 15.71 11.12
N ASN A 720 -4.77 16.41 10.06
CA ASN A 720 -4.53 16.01 8.68
C ASN A 720 -3.21 16.57 8.12
N ILE A 721 -2.56 17.52 8.80
CA ILE A 721 -1.31 18.13 8.34
C ILE A 721 -0.15 17.15 8.56
N ARG A 722 0.77 17.08 7.58
CA ARG A 722 1.98 16.27 7.62
C ARG A 722 3.19 17.18 7.41
N PRO A 723 3.81 17.71 8.48
CA PRO A 723 4.91 18.66 8.35
C PRO A 723 6.07 18.07 7.56
N LEU A 724 6.53 18.78 6.54
CA LEU A 724 7.82 18.51 5.89
C LEU A 724 8.83 19.57 6.31
N VAL A 725 10.03 19.17 6.70
CA VAL A 725 11.09 20.09 7.17
C VAL A 725 12.30 19.96 6.28
N PHE A 726 12.69 21.03 5.60
CA PHE A 726 13.91 21.08 4.79
C PHE A 726 14.89 22.12 5.35
N VAL A 727 16.18 21.85 5.24
CA VAL A 727 17.25 22.81 5.56
C VAL A 727 17.76 23.41 4.27
N ASP A 728 18.02 24.72 4.23
CA ASP A 728 18.63 25.41 3.10
C ASP A 728 20.16 25.14 3.01
N ALA A 729 20.51 23.85 3.02
CA ALA A 729 21.85 23.33 2.84
C ALA A 729 21.82 22.28 1.72
N PRO A 730 22.92 22.10 0.96
CA PRO A 730 22.97 21.06 -0.06
C PRO A 730 22.68 19.70 0.55
N ALA A 731 21.70 18.99 -0.03
CA ALA A 731 21.22 17.70 0.45
C ALA A 731 20.71 17.68 1.90
N ASN A 732 20.23 18.80 2.44
CA ASN A 732 19.81 18.95 3.84
C ASN A 732 20.92 18.65 4.88
N LEU A 733 22.20 18.70 4.48
CA LEU A 733 23.35 18.35 5.32
C LEU A 733 24.24 19.57 5.61
N PRO A 734 23.88 20.47 6.53
CA PRO A 734 24.74 21.59 6.93
C PRO A 734 26.09 21.13 7.52
N HIS A 735 27.11 21.97 7.39
CA HIS A 735 28.37 21.84 8.12
C HIS A 735 28.37 22.66 9.42
N PRO A 736 29.22 22.32 10.40
CA PRO A 736 29.46 23.16 11.56
C PRO A 736 29.76 24.61 11.19
N GLY A 737 29.00 25.54 11.75
CA GLY A 737 29.11 26.99 11.49
C GLY A 737 28.26 27.51 10.33
N ASP A 738 27.67 26.64 9.51
CA ASP A 738 26.73 27.05 8.46
C ASP A 738 25.48 27.70 9.08
N ARG A 739 24.89 28.65 8.36
CA ARG A 739 23.58 29.20 8.71
C ARG A 739 22.49 28.20 8.38
N VAL A 740 21.60 27.99 9.32
CA VAL A 740 20.50 27.03 9.24
C VAL A 740 19.20 27.80 9.09
N LYS A 741 18.67 27.75 7.87
CA LYS A 741 17.33 28.21 7.55
C LYS A 741 16.45 26.99 7.25
N LEU A 742 15.31 26.88 7.93
CA LEU A 742 14.34 25.84 7.65
C LEU A 742 13.27 26.36 6.68
N ARG A 743 12.87 25.50 5.75
CA ARG A 743 11.62 25.62 4.98
C ARG A 743 10.68 24.53 5.46
N LEU A 744 9.53 24.94 6.02
CA LEU A 744 8.51 24.01 6.51
C LEU A 744 7.28 24.06 5.62
N ASP A 745 6.83 22.89 5.18
CA ASP A 745 5.53 22.71 4.51
C ASP A 745 4.55 22.10 5.51
N MET A 746 3.66 22.93 6.05
CA MET A 746 2.60 22.54 6.99
C MET A 746 1.27 22.34 6.26
N ARG A 747 1.30 21.86 5.01
CA ARG A 747 0.10 21.45 4.26
C ARG A 747 -0.11 19.94 4.34
N TRP A 748 -1.26 19.47 3.88
CA TRP A 748 -1.48 18.04 3.70
C TRP A 748 -0.57 17.51 2.58
N GLN A 749 0.02 16.34 2.79
CA GLN A 749 0.88 15.66 1.82
C GLN A 749 0.23 14.33 1.47
N PRO A 750 0.06 13.96 0.19
CA PRO A 750 -0.47 12.65 -0.16
C PRO A 750 0.48 11.55 0.32
N ILE A 751 -0.09 10.45 0.79
CA ILE A 751 0.63 9.19 1.07
C ILE A 751 -0.08 8.07 0.34
N SER A 752 0.56 6.91 0.19
CA SER A 752 -0.02 5.77 -0.50
C SER A 752 -1.37 5.32 0.07
N GLU A 753 -1.48 5.30 1.39
CA GLU A 753 -2.69 4.90 2.13
C GLU A 753 -3.79 5.97 2.07
N GLN A 754 -3.45 7.21 1.72
CA GLN A 754 -4.39 8.32 1.57
C GLN A 754 -3.88 9.31 0.51
N LYS A 755 -4.24 9.04 -0.76
CA LYS A 755 -3.82 9.82 -1.93
C LYS A 755 -4.65 11.08 -2.18
N ASN A 756 -5.82 11.22 -1.54
CA ASN A 756 -6.72 12.37 -1.69
C ASN A 756 -7.45 12.65 -0.36
N LEU A 757 -7.89 13.90 -0.17
CA LEU A 757 -8.84 14.26 0.87
C LEU A 757 -10.27 14.33 0.32
N THR A 758 -11.22 14.05 1.19
CA THR A 758 -12.65 14.11 0.86
C THR A 758 -13.23 15.53 0.97
N ALA A 759 -12.47 16.48 1.52
CA ALA A 759 -12.75 17.91 1.54
C ALA A 759 -11.44 18.69 1.68
N PRO A 760 -11.35 19.92 1.13
CA PRO A 760 -10.22 20.80 1.41
C PRO A 760 -10.18 21.20 2.89
N LEU A 761 -8.99 21.51 3.40
CA LEU A 761 -8.75 21.90 4.79
C LEU A 761 -8.87 23.43 4.95
N PRO A 762 -9.79 23.93 5.80
CA PRO A 762 -9.88 25.35 6.10
C PRO A 762 -8.59 25.90 6.72
N ARG A 763 -8.21 27.12 6.34
CA ARG A 763 -7.06 27.82 6.96
C ARG A 763 -7.49 28.54 8.23
N PHE A 764 -6.63 28.54 9.23
CA PHE A 764 -6.82 29.23 10.50
C PHE A 764 -5.55 29.98 10.92
N GLN A 765 -5.74 31.06 11.67
CA GLN A 765 -4.62 31.80 12.26
C GLN A 765 -4.05 31.01 13.43
N ALA A 766 -2.73 30.81 13.44
CA ALA A 766 -2.04 30.10 14.49
C ALA A 766 -0.62 30.64 14.68
N LYS A 767 0.05 30.18 15.73
CA LYS A 767 1.48 30.30 15.94
C LYS A 767 2.13 28.93 15.79
N LEU A 768 3.06 28.80 14.87
CA LEU A 768 3.93 27.63 14.76
C LEU A 768 5.12 27.83 15.68
N ARG A 769 5.26 26.98 16.69
CA ARG A 769 6.43 26.89 17.56
C ARG A 769 7.30 25.72 17.14
N LEU A 770 8.58 26.00 16.93
CA LEU A 770 9.61 25.04 16.57
C LEU A 770 10.65 24.96 17.69
N ARG A 771 10.78 23.79 18.30
CA ARG A 771 11.84 23.50 19.27
C ARG A 771 12.91 22.66 18.59
N LEU A 772 14.13 23.18 18.52
CA LEU A 772 15.30 22.44 18.04
C LEU A 772 16.03 21.83 19.23
N LEU A 773 16.05 20.50 19.31
CA LEU A 773 16.76 19.75 20.35
C LEU A 773 17.92 18.98 19.71
N ASN A 774 19.03 18.81 20.42
CA ASN A 774 20.04 17.83 20.02
C ASN A 774 19.55 16.39 20.32
N TYR A 775 20.31 15.39 19.88
CA TYR A 775 20.01 13.98 20.11
C TYR A 775 19.86 13.58 21.59
N SER A 776 20.53 14.28 22.51
CA SER A 776 20.39 14.07 23.96
C SER A 776 19.13 14.70 24.58
N GLY A 777 18.33 15.43 23.80
CA GLY A 777 17.14 16.14 24.28
C GLY A 777 17.40 17.55 24.82
N LYS A 778 18.62 18.08 24.68
CA LYS A 778 18.96 19.44 25.09
C LYS A 778 18.39 20.44 24.08
N LEU A 779 17.59 21.39 24.57
CA LEU A 779 17.10 22.51 23.77
C LEU A 779 18.26 23.38 23.28
N ILE A 780 18.37 23.54 21.96
CA ILE A 780 19.35 24.40 21.29
C ILE A 780 18.75 25.77 21.04
N THR A 781 17.54 25.80 20.47
CA THR A 781 16.83 27.04 20.18
C THR A 781 15.32 26.80 20.06
N GLU A 782 14.54 27.83 20.33
CA GLU A 782 13.10 27.85 20.10
C GLU A 782 12.73 29.08 19.26
N ARG A 783 11.82 28.90 18.31
CA ARG A 783 11.29 29.99 17.48
C ARG A 783 9.78 29.84 17.33
N GLU A 784 9.10 30.98 17.24
CA GLU A 784 7.66 31.05 17.06
C GLU A 784 7.34 31.99 15.88
N ILE A 785 6.45 31.58 14.99
CA ILE A 785 5.99 32.38 13.85
C ILE A 785 4.47 32.35 13.77
N ALA A 786 3.85 33.53 13.67
CA ALA A 786 2.41 33.66 13.44
C ALA A 786 2.10 33.59 11.95
N GLY A 787 1.02 32.91 11.58
CA GLY A 787 0.60 32.77 10.18
C GLY A 787 -0.71 32.02 10.02
N LEU A 788 -1.09 31.81 8.76
CA LEU A 788 -2.24 31.01 8.36
C LEU A 788 -1.80 29.58 8.04
N PHE A 789 -2.43 28.60 8.70
CA PHE A 789 -2.15 27.17 8.52
C PHE A 789 -3.45 26.42 8.15
N PRO A 790 -3.42 25.37 7.30
CA PRO A 790 -2.25 24.81 6.61
C PRO A 790 -1.57 25.81 5.66
N GLY A 791 -0.24 25.70 5.50
CA GLY A 791 0.56 26.67 4.74
C GLY A 791 2.07 26.37 4.79
N GLN A 792 2.88 27.22 4.15
CA GLN A 792 4.34 27.10 4.15
C GLN A 792 4.99 28.26 4.92
N VAL A 793 6.10 28.00 5.58
CA VAL A 793 6.86 29.01 6.32
C VAL A 793 8.37 28.80 6.17
N GLU A 794 9.12 29.89 6.19
CA GLU A 794 10.58 29.86 6.29
C GLU A 794 11.04 30.51 7.58
N ILE A 795 12.09 29.96 8.20
CA ILE A 795 12.57 30.45 9.49
C ILE A 795 14.07 30.25 9.66
N GLU A 796 14.75 31.28 10.15
CA GLU A 796 16.19 31.26 10.43
C GLU A 796 16.43 30.79 11.87
N LEU A 797 17.19 29.70 12.04
CA LEU A 797 17.56 29.17 13.35
C LEU A 797 18.91 29.70 13.85
N GLY A 798 19.74 30.27 12.97
CA GLY A 798 21.08 30.76 13.28
C GLY A 798 22.15 29.78 12.82
N THR A 799 23.27 29.69 13.55
CA THR A 799 24.36 28.74 13.23
C THR A 799 24.40 27.62 14.24
N ILE A 800 24.83 26.43 13.80
CA ILE A 800 25.05 25.27 14.67
C ILE A 800 26.52 24.91 14.64
N ALA A 801 27.18 24.96 15.81
CA ALA A 801 28.63 24.87 15.91
C ALA A 801 29.18 23.44 15.96
N GLU A 802 28.36 22.45 16.33
CA GLU A 802 28.82 21.09 16.59
C GLU A 802 28.15 20.10 15.61
N PRO A 803 28.88 19.09 15.11
CA PRO A 803 28.28 17.95 14.41
C PRO A 803 27.28 17.21 15.29
N GLY A 804 26.31 16.55 14.66
CA GLY A 804 25.30 15.78 15.37
C GLY A 804 23.96 15.75 14.66
N TYR A 805 23.02 15.00 15.25
CA TYR A 805 21.61 15.04 14.85
C TYR A 805 20.83 16.09 15.67
N TYR A 806 20.00 16.87 14.97
CA TYR A 806 19.14 17.88 15.57
C TYR A 806 17.68 17.62 15.19
N ALA A 807 16.86 17.37 16.21
CA ALA A 807 15.43 17.13 16.09
C ALA A 807 14.65 18.45 16.14
N VAL A 808 13.76 18.65 15.17
CA VAL A 808 12.83 19.78 15.07
C VAL A 808 11.46 19.27 15.49
N TYR A 809 10.95 19.76 16.63
CA TYR A 809 9.61 19.46 17.13
C TYR A 809 8.65 20.59 16.75
N PRO A 810 7.74 20.40 15.78
CA PRO A 810 6.74 21.38 15.42
C PRO A 810 5.51 21.27 16.33
N SER A 811 4.93 22.42 16.65
CA SER A 811 3.65 22.51 17.35
C SER A 811 2.87 23.74 16.91
N LEU A 812 1.56 23.58 16.73
CA LEU A 812 0.66 24.69 16.44
C LEU A 812 -0.05 25.12 17.73
N HIS A 813 -0.14 26.43 17.92
CA HIS A 813 -0.85 27.07 19.00
C HIS A 813 -1.83 28.10 18.44
N THR A 814 -2.94 28.34 19.11
CA THR A 814 -3.83 29.46 18.81
C THR A 814 -3.10 30.80 19.01
N PRO A 815 -3.61 31.92 18.49
CA PRO A 815 -3.00 33.24 18.70
C PRO A 815 -2.83 33.62 20.19
N ASP A 816 -3.72 33.15 21.06
CA ASP A 816 -3.68 33.31 22.52
C ASP A 816 -2.82 32.26 23.26
N GLY A 817 -2.27 31.28 22.54
CA GLY A 817 -1.27 30.34 23.06
C GLY A 817 -1.80 28.97 23.48
N GLN A 818 -3.10 28.70 23.36
CA GLN A 818 -3.67 27.37 23.57
C GLN A 818 -3.08 26.37 22.57
N LEU A 819 -2.82 25.14 22.98
CA LEU A 819 -2.32 24.11 22.08
C LEU A 819 -3.36 23.79 21.00
N ILE A 820 -2.90 23.60 19.76
CA ILE A 820 -3.72 23.01 18.69
C ILE A 820 -3.24 21.58 18.45
N MET A 821 -1.95 21.39 18.15
CA MET A 821 -1.40 20.06 17.87
C MET A 821 0.13 20.01 18.04
N HIS A 822 0.62 18.90 18.58
CA HIS A 822 2.02 18.48 18.47
C HIS A 822 2.20 17.53 17.29
N TYR A 823 3.32 17.64 16.59
CA TYR A 823 3.70 16.72 15.52
C TYR A 823 4.93 15.89 15.93
N PRO A 824 5.09 14.67 15.39
CA PRO A 824 6.34 13.93 15.51
C PRO A 824 7.53 14.78 15.07
N ALA A 825 8.68 14.57 15.73
CA ALA A 825 9.89 15.29 15.36
C ALA A 825 10.38 14.86 13.98
N ASP A 826 10.73 15.85 13.16
CA ASP A 826 11.64 15.64 12.05
C ASP A 826 13.04 16.11 12.46
N GLY A 827 13.99 16.19 11.53
CA GLY A 827 15.29 16.76 11.85
C GLY A 827 16.21 16.91 10.67
N PHE A 828 17.48 17.12 11.00
CA PHE A 828 18.58 17.16 10.05
C PHE A 828 19.90 16.82 10.75
N THR A 829 20.88 16.43 9.96
CA THR A 829 22.22 16.09 10.42
C THR A 829 23.20 17.21 10.09
N VAL A 830 23.98 17.65 11.08
CA VAL A 830 25.17 18.47 10.87
C VAL A 830 26.36 17.54 10.74
N VAL A 831 26.96 17.47 9.54
CA VAL A 831 28.13 16.62 9.27
C VAL A 831 29.40 17.45 9.20
N ALA A 832 30.49 16.95 9.77
CA ALA A 832 31.80 17.54 9.56
C ALA A 832 32.37 17.14 8.18
N GLY A 833 33.67 17.26 7.98
CA GLY A 833 34.29 17.03 6.68
C GLY A 833 34.53 15.57 6.31
N ASN A 834 34.74 15.33 5.02
CA ASN A 834 34.94 14.00 4.45
C ASN A 834 36.34 13.78 3.86
N SER A 835 37.24 14.77 3.93
CA SER A 835 38.55 14.70 3.26
C SER A 835 39.38 13.50 3.70
N ALA A 836 39.42 13.20 5.01
CA ALA A 836 40.14 12.03 5.52
C ALA A 836 39.46 10.70 5.15
N GLN A 837 38.14 10.70 4.98
CA GLN A 837 37.40 9.53 4.51
C GLN A 837 37.73 9.23 3.05
N LYS A 838 37.75 10.27 2.19
CA LYS A 838 38.12 10.17 0.78
C LYS A 838 39.54 9.64 0.58
N GLN A 839 40.50 10.05 1.41
CA GLN A 839 41.90 9.58 1.34
C GLN A 839 42.06 8.08 1.61
N ARG A 840 41.10 7.43 2.27
CA ARG A 840 41.13 6.00 2.57
C ARG A 840 40.02 5.21 1.88
N LEU A 841 39.39 5.77 0.85
CA LEU A 841 38.24 5.17 0.17
C LEU A 841 38.45 3.70 -0.23
N ALA A 842 39.64 3.34 -0.73
CA ALA A 842 39.96 1.96 -1.14
C ALA A 842 39.93 0.93 0.01
N ARG A 843 39.91 1.37 1.28
CA ARG A 843 39.80 0.53 2.47
C ARG A 843 38.43 0.60 3.14
N LYS A 844 37.58 1.54 2.75
CA LYS A 844 36.25 1.73 3.33
C LYS A 844 35.33 0.58 2.90
N LYS A 845 34.59 0.03 3.86
CA LYS A 845 33.63 -1.05 3.65
C LYS A 845 32.19 -0.56 3.63
N LEU A 846 31.94 0.70 4.00
CA LEU A 846 30.63 1.32 3.97
C LEU A 846 30.25 1.74 2.54
N TRP A 847 29.13 1.21 2.07
CA TRP A 847 28.47 1.55 0.82
C TRP A 847 27.04 2.00 1.10
N ASN A 848 26.48 2.79 0.19
CA ASN A 848 25.04 3.00 0.13
C ASN A 848 24.41 1.93 -0.77
N ASN A 849 23.14 1.58 -0.59
CA ASN A 849 22.33 0.91 -1.61
C ASN A 849 21.15 1.84 -1.94
N ASP A 850 21.04 2.23 -3.20
CA ASP A 850 19.86 2.88 -3.77
C ASP A 850 19.70 2.36 -5.20
N TYR A 851 18.69 1.51 -5.39
CA TYR A 851 18.32 0.96 -6.68
C TYR A 851 17.97 2.06 -7.67
N TYR A 852 17.31 3.14 -7.28
CA TYR A 852 16.78 4.14 -8.20
C TYR A 852 17.61 5.42 -8.26
N ALA A 853 18.85 5.36 -7.75
CA ALA A 853 19.82 6.46 -7.63
C ALA A 853 19.91 7.43 -8.81
N LEU A 854 19.73 6.95 -10.05
CA LEU A 854 19.81 7.78 -11.25
C LEU A 854 18.45 8.31 -11.75
N ALA A 855 17.36 7.62 -11.41
CA ALA A 855 16.02 7.94 -11.85
C ALA A 855 15.32 8.93 -10.92
N ASP A 856 15.41 8.73 -9.61
CA ASP A 856 14.63 9.49 -8.64
C ASP A 856 15.41 9.92 -7.38
N GLY A 857 16.71 9.63 -7.27
CA GLY A 857 17.49 9.93 -6.05
C GLY A 857 17.43 11.40 -5.60
N ASP A 858 17.19 12.34 -6.52
CA ASP A 858 17.03 13.77 -6.21
C ASP A 858 15.65 14.16 -5.64
N ASN A 859 14.62 13.34 -5.86
CA ASN A 859 13.23 13.65 -5.50
C ASN A 859 13.08 13.91 -4.00
N SER A 860 13.79 13.14 -3.18
CA SER A 860 13.81 13.24 -1.71
C SER A 860 14.35 14.58 -1.21
N PHE A 861 15.30 15.18 -1.94
CA PHE A 861 15.89 16.46 -1.57
C PHE A 861 15.16 17.67 -2.15
N ARG A 862 14.36 17.46 -3.21
CA ARG A 862 13.79 18.53 -4.05
C ARG A 862 14.89 19.48 -4.55
N GLN A 863 16.08 18.93 -4.79
CA GLN A 863 17.29 19.65 -5.24
C GLN A 863 17.97 18.81 -6.32
N ALA A 864 18.18 19.40 -7.51
CA ALA A 864 18.94 18.74 -8.57
C ALA A 864 20.38 18.46 -8.11
N GLY A 865 20.86 17.23 -8.33
CA GLY A 865 22.13 16.71 -7.82
C GLY A 865 22.17 16.48 -6.31
N GLY A 866 21.03 16.54 -5.62
CA GLY A 866 20.90 16.33 -4.18
C GLY A 866 21.48 14.99 -3.73
N TYR A 867 21.22 13.90 -4.47
CA TYR A 867 21.69 12.57 -4.10
C TYR A 867 23.23 12.45 -4.13
N PHE A 868 23.88 12.92 -5.19
CA PHE A 868 25.35 12.89 -5.26
C PHE A 868 25.99 13.84 -4.25
N ASN A 869 25.38 15.00 -3.99
CA ASN A 869 25.83 15.90 -2.93
C ASN A 869 25.74 15.22 -1.55
N TRP A 870 24.66 14.47 -1.31
CA TRP A 870 24.48 13.70 -0.09
C TRP A 870 25.60 12.67 0.10
N LEU A 871 25.82 11.80 -0.90
CA LEU A 871 26.87 10.77 -0.89
C LEU A 871 28.23 11.37 -0.55
N GLN A 872 28.61 12.45 -1.25
CA GLN A 872 29.87 13.13 -1.01
C GLN A 872 29.95 13.69 0.41
N ARG A 873 28.95 14.46 0.86
CA ARG A 873 28.94 15.07 2.20
C ARG A 873 29.02 14.03 3.32
N MET A 874 28.32 12.90 3.16
CA MET A 874 28.36 11.77 4.09
C MET A 874 29.69 11.00 4.08
N GLY A 875 30.55 11.23 3.08
CA GLY A 875 31.80 10.47 2.92
C GLY A 875 31.59 9.05 2.41
N ILE A 876 30.45 8.80 1.74
CA ILE A 876 30.10 7.54 1.08
C ILE A 876 30.29 7.75 -0.42
N PHE A 877 31.39 7.27 -0.99
CA PHE A 877 31.67 7.47 -2.42
C PHE A 877 31.27 6.26 -3.28
N ASN A 878 30.62 5.27 -2.68
CA ASN A 878 30.26 4.02 -3.35
C ASN A 878 28.77 3.70 -3.12
N SER A 879 28.05 3.36 -4.19
CA SER A 879 26.64 2.95 -4.17
C SER A 879 26.47 1.58 -4.82
N TYR A 880 25.70 0.71 -4.18
CA TYR A 880 25.43 -0.67 -4.53
C TYR A 880 24.14 -0.79 -5.37
N GLY A 881 23.95 0.11 -6.34
CA GLY A 881 22.76 0.14 -7.20
C GLY A 881 22.76 1.35 -8.13
N SER A 882 22.06 1.24 -9.26
CA SER A 882 21.98 2.28 -10.31
C SER A 882 20.85 2.08 -11.33
N TYR A 883 19.80 1.33 -10.99
CA TYR A 883 18.65 1.04 -11.85
C TYR A 883 17.80 2.31 -12.17
N PRO A 884 17.05 2.38 -13.29
CA PRO A 884 17.05 1.48 -14.44
C PRO A 884 18.37 1.53 -15.19
N GLY A 885 18.68 0.43 -15.88
CA GLY A 885 19.87 0.32 -16.70
C GLY A 885 20.04 1.45 -17.71
N PHE A 886 21.17 1.43 -18.41
CA PHE A 886 21.80 2.48 -19.23
C PHE A 886 20.95 3.11 -20.36
N ASP A 887 19.73 3.55 -20.09
CA ASP A 887 18.92 4.39 -20.96
C ASP A 887 19.70 5.68 -21.22
N SER A 888 19.66 6.13 -22.47
CA SER A 888 20.28 7.35 -22.96
C SER A 888 20.02 8.57 -22.06
N GLN A 889 18.86 8.64 -21.41
CA GLN A 889 18.51 9.72 -20.49
C GLN A 889 19.37 9.78 -19.22
N TYR A 890 19.99 8.68 -18.79
CA TYR A 890 20.79 8.60 -17.56
C TYR A 890 22.30 8.74 -17.79
N GLN A 891 22.74 8.83 -19.05
CA GLN A 891 24.17 8.87 -19.39
C GLN A 891 24.89 10.10 -18.76
N ALA A 892 24.20 11.23 -18.65
CA ALA A 892 24.77 12.44 -18.05
C ALA A 892 25.05 12.24 -16.55
N GLN A 893 24.15 11.56 -15.83
CA GLN A 893 24.31 11.24 -14.41
C GLN A 893 25.48 10.27 -14.19
N TRP A 894 25.66 9.28 -15.06
CA TRP A 894 26.84 8.40 -15.04
C TRP A 894 28.16 9.16 -15.24
N GLN A 895 28.18 10.10 -16.20
CA GLN A 895 29.35 10.97 -16.41
C GLN A 895 29.63 11.83 -15.18
N GLN A 896 28.59 12.40 -14.57
CA GLN A 896 28.70 13.22 -13.37
C GLN A 896 29.22 12.39 -12.19
N ALA A 897 28.66 11.20 -11.93
CA ALA A 897 29.15 10.29 -10.89
C ALA A 897 30.65 10.01 -11.04
N ARG A 898 31.08 9.68 -12.27
CA ARG A 898 32.50 9.46 -12.58
C ARG A 898 33.36 10.69 -12.33
N GLN A 899 32.92 11.90 -12.72
CA GLN A 899 33.64 13.15 -12.46
C GLN A 899 33.78 13.46 -10.97
N LEU A 900 32.75 13.13 -10.19
CA LEU A 900 32.71 13.29 -8.74
C LEU A 900 33.51 12.21 -7.98
N GLY A 901 33.99 11.18 -8.69
CA GLY A 901 34.71 10.05 -8.12
C GLY A 901 33.80 9.06 -7.38
N LEU A 902 32.51 9.03 -7.73
CA LEU A 902 31.53 8.10 -7.20
C LEU A 902 31.57 6.78 -7.99
N GLN A 903 31.50 5.66 -7.29
CA GLN A 903 31.42 4.31 -7.87
C GLN A 903 30.00 3.76 -7.68
N LEU A 904 29.35 3.36 -8.77
CA LEU A 904 28.01 2.75 -8.71
C LEU A 904 28.11 1.30 -9.24
N PHE A 905 27.42 0.36 -8.61
CA PHE A 905 27.18 -0.96 -9.21
C PHE A 905 26.23 -0.81 -10.39
N ALA A 906 26.64 -1.32 -11.55
CA ALA A 906 25.75 -1.45 -12.70
C ALA A 906 24.84 -2.67 -12.50
N ASP A 907 23.56 -2.41 -12.34
CA ASP A 907 22.53 -3.43 -12.15
C ASP A 907 21.88 -3.81 -13.49
N SER A 908 22.13 -5.05 -13.95
CA SER A 908 21.61 -5.53 -15.24
C SER A 908 20.10 -5.80 -15.23
N ALA A 909 19.46 -5.80 -14.06
CA ALA A 909 18.22 -6.53 -13.83
C ALA A 909 17.29 -5.90 -12.78
N GLY A 910 17.83 -5.48 -11.63
CA GLY A 910 17.07 -4.97 -10.49
C GLY A 910 15.93 -5.90 -10.09
N ASP A 911 14.74 -5.32 -9.90
CA ASP A 911 13.48 -6.00 -9.58
C ASP A 911 12.62 -6.32 -10.83
N SER A 912 13.21 -6.32 -12.03
CA SER A 912 12.46 -6.38 -13.29
C SER A 912 12.49 -7.77 -13.95
N HIS A 913 11.44 -8.58 -13.79
CA HIS A 913 11.35 -9.91 -14.40
C HIS A 913 11.52 -9.93 -15.93
N TRP A 914 11.18 -8.84 -16.64
CA TRP A 914 11.25 -8.75 -18.11
C TRP A 914 12.62 -8.33 -18.65
N LEU A 915 13.45 -7.64 -17.86
CA LEU A 915 14.86 -7.39 -18.19
C LEU A 915 15.74 -8.62 -17.93
N ASN A 916 15.25 -9.53 -17.10
CA ASN A 916 16.04 -10.62 -16.53
C ASN A 916 16.31 -11.81 -17.47
N ASP A 917 15.60 -11.95 -18.59
CA ASP A 917 15.81 -13.05 -19.57
C ASP A 917 15.96 -12.55 -21.02
N LYS A 918 16.71 -11.45 -21.19
CA LYS A 918 17.04 -10.89 -22.52
C LYS A 918 18.54 -10.80 -22.73
N PRO A 919 19.20 -11.84 -23.29
CA PRO A 919 20.65 -11.88 -23.43
C PRO A 919 21.27 -10.70 -24.19
N GLU A 920 20.58 -10.19 -25.21
CA GLU A 920 21.08 -9.05 -26.00
C GLU A 920 21.04 -7.73 -25.23
N ASP A 921 19.95 -7.50 -24.49
CA ASP A 921 19.80 -6.30 -23.65
C ASP A 921 20.83 -6.30 -22.52
N GLY A 922 21.03 -7.45 -21.87
CA GLY A 922 22.07 -7.62 -20.84
C GLY A 922 23.49 -7.36 -21.37
N ARG A 923 23.81 -7.86 -22.58
CA ARG A 923 25.10 -7.57 -23.23
C ARG A 923 25.27 -6.08 -23.52
N ASN A 924 24.26 -5.46 -24.15
CA ASN A 924 24.30 -4.04 -24.51
C ASN A 924 24.47 -3.16 -23.25
N PHE A 925 23.79 -3.54 -22.17
CA PHE A 925 23.92 -2.89 -20.88
C PHE A 925 25.34 -2.98 -20.32
N ILE A 926 25.90 -4.19 -20.24
CA ILE A 926 27.26 -4.42 -19.70
C ILE A 926 28.29 -3.62 -20.51
N ASP A 927 28.20 -3.67 -21.84
CA ASP A 927 29.13 -2.97 -22.74
C ASP A 927 29.07 -1.44 -22.55
N ALA A 928 27.87 -0.89 -22.35
CA ALA A 928 27.70 0.54 -22.09
C ALA A 928 28.22 0.94 -20.69
N ALA A 929 27.86 0.17 -19.66
CA ALA A 929 28.20 0.46 -18.27
C ALA A 929 29.71 0.28 -17.97
N ALA A 930 30.40 -0.61 -18.68
CA ALA A 930 31.83 -0.87 -18.52
C ALA A 930 32.72 0.38 -18.69
N GLY A 931 32.25 1.38 -19.45
CA GLY A 931 32.92 2.67 -19.59
C GLY A 931 32.90 3.54 -18.32
N PHE A 932 32.02 3.25 -17.38
CA PHE A 932 31.74 4.10 -16.21
C PHE A 932 32.06 3.41 -14.89
N THR A 933 31.81 2.10 -14.80
CA THR A 933 32.06 1.32 -13.57
C THR A 933 32.76 0.00 -13.86
N ARG A 934 33.33 -0.58 -12.81
CA ARG A 934 33.89 -1.95 -12.81
C ARG A 934 33.03 -2.94 -12.03
N TYR A 935 31.98 -2.47 -11.34
CA TYR A 935 31.15 -3.30 -10.48
C TYR A 935 29.83 -3.60 -11.15
N PHE A 936 29.44 -4.88 -11.16
CA PHE A 936 28.26 -5.37 -11.85
C PHE A 936 27.50 -6.32 -10.93
N LYS A 937 26.17 -6.22 -10.96
CA LYS A 937 25.26 -7.16 -10.29
C LYS A 937 24.09 -7.53 -11.20
N ALA A 938 23.49 -8.68 -10.93
CA ALA A 938 22.31 -9.20 -11.61
C ALA A 938 21.06 -9.02 -10.74
N SER A 939 20.11 -9.95 -10.82
CA SER A 939 18.78 -9.81 -10.19
C SER A 939 18.81 -9.78 -8.67
N ASN A 940 17.92 -8.98 -8.11
CA ASN A 940 17.78 -8.79 -6.67
C ASN A 940 16.89 -9.87 -6.01
N GLU A 941 17.37 -10.47 -4.92
CA GLU A 941 16.67 -11.39 -4.01
C GLU A 941 16.07 -12.62 -4.70
N ILE A 942 16.81 -13.20 -5.65
CA ILE A 942 16.33 -14.27 -6.53
C ILE A 942 15.96 -15.56 -5.77
N ASP A 943 16.48 -15.77 -4.57
CA ASP A 943 16.22 -16.97 -3.78
C ASP A 943 14.80 -17.01 -3.18
N ILE A 944 14.16 -15.85 -3.03
CA ILE A 944 12.82 -15.72 -2.45
C ILE A 944 11.72 -15.36 -3.46
N ARG A 945 12.04 -15.11 -4.74
CA ARG A 945 11.04 -14.86 -5.80
C ARG A 945 10.24 -16.14 -6.11
N ARG A 946 8.92 -16.10 -5.93
CA ARG A 946 8.01 -17.26 -6.11
C ARG A 946 6.87 -16.96 -7.07
N GLU A 947 6.79 -15.74 -7.57
CA GLU A 947 5.72 -15.29 -8.43
C GLU A 947 5.85 -15.96 -9.82
N PRO A 948 4.73 -16.21 -10.54
CA PRO A 948 4.74 -16.92 -11.82
C PRO A 948 5.73 -16.35 -12.86
N GLU A 949 5.85 -15.03 -12.92
CA GLU A 949 6.72 -14.30 -13.84
C GLU A 949 8.23 -14.51 -13.57
N TRP A 950 8.61 -14.96 -12.37
CA TRP A 950 9.99 -15.26 -12.00
C TRP A 950 10.38 -16.73 -12.19
N GLN A 951 9.43 -17.61 -12.50
CA GLN A 951 9.68 -19.07 -12.48
C GLN A 951 10.76 -19.51 -13.48
N THR A 952 10.83 -18.88 -14.65
CA THR A 952 11.89 -19.15 -15.63
C THR A 952 13.28 -18.85 -15.06
N LEU A 953 13.42 -17.74 -14.34
CA LEU A 953 14.68 -17.34 -13.71
C LEU A 953 15.01 -18.19 -12.49
N ARG A 954 13.99 -18.74 -11.84
CA ARG A 954 14.09 -19.67 -10.72
C ARG A 954 14.43 -21.09 -11.15
N ASP A 955 14.45 -21.41 -12.45
CA ASP A 955 15.01 -22.68 -12.91
C ASP A 955 16.54 -22.71 -12.65
N PRO A 956 17.06 -23.67 -11.87
CA PRO A 956 18.47 -23.68 -11.49
C PRO A 956 19.44 -23.74 -12.67
N VAL A 957 19.10 -24.48 -13.74
CA VAL A 957 19.96 -24.61 -14.92
C VAL A 957 19.99 -23.30 -15.69
N HIS A 958 18.82 -22.70 -15.90
CA HIS A 958 18.69 -21.42 -16.57
C HIS A 958 19.45 -20.32 -15.84
N TRP A 959 19.33 -20.24 -14.50
CA TRP A 959 20.03 -19.25 -13.68
C TRP A 959 21.55 -19.34 -13.82
N VAL A 960 22.12 -20.56 -13.73
CA VAL A 960 23.57 -20.75 -13.84
C VAL A 960 24.07 -20.41 -15.24
N GLU A 961 23.34 -20.79 -16.29
CA GLU A 961 23.71 -20.41 -17.66
C GLU A 961 23.65 -18.91 -17.89
N ARG A 962 22.69 -18.20 -17.27
CA ARG A 962 22.67 -16.74 -17.31
C ARG A 962 23.86 -16.13 -16.59
N ALA A 963 24.11 -16.52 -15.33
CA ALA A 963 25.21 -16.00 -14.53
C ALA A 963 26.56 -16.18 -15.24
N LYS A 964 26.77 -17.35 -15.86
CA LYS A 964 27.94 -17.65 -16.70
C LYS A 964 28.12 -16.67 -17.86
N ARG A 965 27.05 -16.39 -18.62
CA ARG A 965 27.11 -15.45 -19.75
C ARG A 965 27.46 -14.04 -19.28
N GLU A 966 26.77 -13.54 -18.25
CA GLU A 966 26.99 -12.18 -17.73
C GLU A 966 28.39 -12.02 -17.13
N TYR A 967 28.86 -13.01 -16.35
CA TYR A 967 30.20 -13.04 -15.79
C TYR A 967 31.27 -12.97 -16.89
N GLN A 968 31.14 -13.82 -17.92
CA GLN A 968 32.08 -13.84 -19.04
C GLN A 968 32.07 -12.53 -19.84
N GLN A 969 30.88 -11.98 -20.12
CA GLN A 969 30.75 -10.71 -20.83
C GLN A 969 31.36 -9.55 -20.03
N THR A 970 31.11 -9.51 -18.73
CA THR A 970 31.63 -8.48 -17.81
C THR A 970 33.15 -8.46 -17.81
N HIS A 971 33.78 -9.64 -17.63
CA HIS A 971 35.24 -9.77 -17.64
C HIS A 971 35.86 -9.61 -19.04
N GLN A 972 35.10 -9.85 -20.11
CA GLN A 972 35.52 -9.54 -21.48
C GLN A 972 35.50 -8.03 -21.76
N ALA A 973 34.44 -7.34 -21.35
CA ALA A 973 34.31 -5.90 -21.51
C ALA A 973 35.36 -5.15 -20.65
N ARG A 974 35.70 -5.69 -19.48
CA ARG A 974 36.63 -5.06 -18.55
C ARG A 974 37.41 -6.07 -17.70
N LYS A 975 38.74 -6.05 -17.81
CA LYS A 975 39.64 -7.02 -17.13
C LYS A 975 39.71 -6.88 -15.61
N ASP A 976 39.41 -5.70 -15.06
CA ASP A 976 39.38 -5.42 -13.62
C ASP A 976 37.96 -5.40 -13.05
N ALA A 977 37.00 -6.02 -13.76
CA ALA A 977 35.62 -6.06 -13.33
C ALA A 977 35.41 -6.92 -12.07
N HIS A 978 34.31 -6.65 -11.37
CA HIS A 978 33.84 -7.37 -10.19
C HIS A 978 32.34 -7.65 -10.35
N TYR A 979 31.97 -8.92 -10.45
CA TYR A 979 30.60 -9.38 -10.70
C TYR A 979 30.09 -10.25 -9.54
N VAL A 980 28.91 -9.95 -9.00
CA VAL A 980 28.37 -10.61 -7.80
C VAL A 980 27.16 -11.53 -8.04
N GLY A 981 26.74 -11.71 -9.29
CA GLY A 981 25.55 -12.51 -9.59
C GLY A 981 24.29 -11.90 -9.00
N GLY A 982 23.36 -12.74 -8.53
CA GLY A 982 22.13 -12.30 -7.85
C GLY A 982 22.26 -12.35 -6.34
N SER A 983 21.51 -11.50 -5.65
CA SER A 983 21.52 -11.42 -4.19
C SER A 983 20.63 -12.47 -3.53
N LEU A 984 21.00 -12.84 -2.29
CA LEU A 984 20.42 -13.96 -1.54
C LEU A 984 19.94 -13.51 -0.16
N VAL A 985 18.69 -13.77 0.19
CA VAL A 985 18.11 -13.41 1.50
C VAL A 985 18.18 -14.58 2.50
N ARG A 986 17.75 -15.76 2.07
CA ARG A 986 17.62 -17.00 2.86
C ARG A 986 18.13 -18.22 2.07
N PRO A 987 19.41 -18.22 1.65
CA PRO A 987 19.95 -19.29 0.82
C PRO A 987 19.94 -20.68 1.46
N GLY A 988 19.72 -20.78 2.78
CA GLY A 988 19.61 -22.07 3.49
C GLY A 988 18.18 -22.57 3.73
N GLU A 989 17.12 -21.90 3.24
CA GLU A 989 15.73 -22.29 3.54
C GLU A 989 15.16 -23.36 2.59
N ASP A 990 15.58 -23.39 1.32
CA ASP A 990 15.08 -24.33 0.32
C ASP A 990 16.20 -25.02 -0.49
N ASP A 991 15.79 -25.98 -1.34
CA ASP A 991 16.73 -26.75 -2.17
C ASP A 991 17.23 -25.99 -3.41
N TRP A 992 16.74 -24.78 -3.70
CA TRP A 992 17.11 -24.07 -4.94
C TRP A 992 18.59 -23.66 -4.93
N PHE A 993 19.06 -23.04 -3.85
CA PHE A 993 20.44 -22.60 -3.74
C PHE A 993 21.41 -23.79 -3.81
N ARG A 994 21.04 -24.92 -3.18
CA ARG A 994 21.76 -26.18 -3.29
C ARG A 994 21.89 -26.65 -4.73
N GLN A 995 20.81 -26.60 -5.52
CA GLN A 995 20.81 -27.03 -6.92
C GLN A 995 21.70 -26.14 -7.80
N VAL A 996 21.61 -24.81 -7.70
CA VAL A 996 22.48 -23.92 -8.47
C VAL A 996 23.97 -24.07 -8.08
N LEU A 997 24.25 -24.33 -6.80
CA LEU A 997 25.62 -24.59 -6.34
C LEU A 997 26.16 -25.95 -6.81
N GLN A 998 25.32 -26.98 -6.94
CA GLN A 998 25.69 -28.26 -7.56
C GLN A 998 26.04 -28.09 -9.06
N LEU A 999 25.33 -27.19 -9.74
CA LEU A 999 25.56 -26.84 -11.14
C LEU A 999 26.79 -25.93 -11.36
N GLY A 1000 27.43 -25.45 -10.29
CA GLY A 1000 28.69 -24.71 -10.36
C GLY A 1000 28.55 -23.19 -10.44
N LEU A 1001 27.46 -22.62 -9.90
CA LEU A 1001 27.26 -21.17 -9.83
C LEU A 1001 28.47 -20.41 -9.26
N ASP A 1002 29.18 -21.00 -8.30
CA ASP A 1002 30.36 -20.45 -7.64
C ASP A 1002 31.58 -20.23 -8.55
N GLN A 1003 31.52 -20.70 -9.80
CA GLN A 1003 32.54 -20.44 -10.83
C GLN A 1003 32.26 -19.17 -11.64
N TYR A 1004 31.08 -18.55 -11.47
CA TYR A 1004 30.57 -17.48 -12.33
C TYR A 1004 30.21 -16.22 -11.53
N GLN A 1005 30.97 -15.95 -10.47
CA GLN A 1005 30.87 -14.75 -9.65
C GLN A 1005 32.15 -14.56 -8.82
N ASP A 1006 32.44 -13.31 -8.46
CA ASP A 1006 33.64 -12.89 -7.72
C ASP A 1006 33.40 -12.81 -6.21
N ALA A 1007 32.14 -12.73 -5.78
CA ALA A 1007 31.72 -12.73 -4.38
C ALA A 1007 30.27 -13.20 -4.26
N TRP A 1008 29.86 -13.62 -3.06
CA TRP A 1008 28.45 -13.84 -2.72
C TRP A 1008 27.82 -12.53 -2.27
N ASP A 1009 26.65 -12.21 -2.80
CA ASP A 1009 25.82 -11.11 -2.30
C ASP A 1009 24.71 -11.67 -1.40
N VAL A 1010 24.77 -11.35 -0.12
CA VAL A 1010 23.76 -11.75 0.86
C VAL A 1010 23.05 -10.54 1.45
N HIS A 1011 21.78 -10.70 1.77
CA HIS A 1011 20.93 -9.68 2.38
C HIS A 1011 20.54 -10.10 3.78
N ALA A 1012 20.60 -9.18 4.74
CA ALA A 1012 20.17 -9.46 6.10
C ALA A 1012 19.67 -8.19 6.81
N TYR A 1013 18.58 -8.32 7.56
CA TYR A 1013 17.99 -7.24 8.35
C TYR A 1013 17.95 -7.65 9.83
N PRO A 1014 18.99 -7.31 10.63
CA PRO A 1014 19.12 -7.80 11.99
C PRO A 1014 17.99 -7.28 12.90
N GLN A 1015 17.40 -8.16 13.72
CA GLN A 1015 16.54 -7.77 14.85
C GLN A 1015 17.31 -7.64 16.17
N LYS A 1016 18.54 -8.13 16.21
CA LYS A 1016 19.41 -8.13 17.39
C LYS A 1016 20.64 -7.27 17.13
N ALA A 1017 21.24 -6.77 18.20
CA ALA A 1017 22.46 -6.00 18.07
C ALA A 1017 23.60 -6.86 17.49
N PRO A 1018 24.31 -6.37 16.47
CA PRO A 1018 25.50 -7.05 15.96
C PRO A 1018 26.61 -7.07 17.01
N ARG A 1019 27.37 -8.16 17.03
CA ARG A 1019 28.57 -8.33 17.86
C ARG A 1019 29.80 -8.38 16.96
N PHE A 1020 30.95 -7.93 17.45
CA PHE A 1020 32.19 -8.03 16.67
C PHE A 1020 32.48 -9.47 16.26
N GLY A 1021 32.79 -9.69 14.98
CA GLY A 1021 33.07 -11.02 14.44
C GLY A 1021 31.90 -12.01 14.42
N GLY A 1022 30.74 -11.64 14.97
CA GLY A 1022 29.58 -12.54 15.12
C GLY A 1022 28.70 -12.60 13.87
N PRO A 1023 27.63 -13.42 13.89
CA PRO A 1023 26.63 -13.41 12.81
C PRO A 1023 25.76 -12.16 12.83
N LEU A 1024 25.17 -11.80 11.68
CA LEU A 1024 24.29 -10.64 11.55
C LEU A 1024 22.80 -11.00 11.44
N GLY A 1025 22.46 -11.97 10.59
CA GLY A 1025 21.09 -12.39 10.31
C GLY A 1025 20.38 -13.03 11.51
N ASN A 1026 19.09 -13.26 11.36
CA ASN A 1026 18.20 -13.68 12.45
C ASN A 1026 18.19 -15.20 12.67
N GLY A 1027 18.70 -15.98 11.71
CA GLY A 1027 18.71 -17.44 11.75
C GLY A 1027 19.91 -18.04 10.99
N SER A 1028 20.10 -19.36 11.10
CA SER A 1028 21.23 -20.06 10.46
C SER A 1028 21.08 -20.24 8.94
N SER A 1029 19.91 -19.93 8.38
CA SER A 1029 19.61 -20.02 6.94
C SER A 1029 19.73 -18.69 6.19
N GLU A 1030 19.94 -17.59 6.92
CA GLU A 1030 20.18 -16.24 6.39
C GLU A 1030 21.69 -15.99 6.21
N ASP A 1031 22.06 -14.85 5.63
CA ASP A 1031 23.43 -14.32 5.55
C ASP A 1031 24.49 -15.30 5.04
N GLU A 1032 25.75 -15.14 5.44
CA GLU A 1032 26.82 -16.05 5.07
C GLU A 1032 26.58 -17.47 5.62
N ARG A 1033 25.84 -17.62 6.72
CA ARG A 1033 25.62 -18.92 7.36
C ARG A 1033 24.78 -19.83 6.48
N GLY A 1034 23.75 -19.31 5.82
CA GLY A 1034 22.93 -20.07 4.88
C GLY A 1034 23.77 -20.59 3.72
N VAL A 1035 24.63 -19.74 3.14
CA VAL A 1035 25.56 -20.14 2.07
C VAL A 1035 26.53 -21.22 2.56
N LEU A 1036 27.20 -20.98 3.70
CA LEU A 1036 28.20 -21.89 4.26
C LEU A 1036 27.61 -23.24 4.68
N ALA A 1037 26.36 -23.24 5.16
CA ALA A 1037 25.64 -24.47 5.50
C ALA A 1037 25.46 -25.36 4.26
N VAL A 1038 24.99 -24.80 3.15
CA VAL A 1038 24.79 -25.57 1.90
C VAL A 1038 26.13 -26.03 1.31
N TYR A 1039 27.20 -25.23 1.41
CA TYR A 1039 28.55 -25.69 1.06
C TYR A 1039 28.96 -26.91 1.87
N ALA A 1040 28.77 -26.88 3.19
CA ALA A 1040 29.10 -27.98 4.09
C ALA A 1040 28.28 -29.25 3.79
N GLU A 1041 26.99 -29.11 3.51
CA GLU A 1041 26.10 -30.22 3.11
C GLU A 1041 26.55 -30.90 1.82
N LEU A 1042 27.08 -30.12 0.86
CA LEU A 1042 27.63 -30.63 -0.39
C LEU A 1042 29.07 -31.13 -0.28
N GLY A 1043 29.68 -31.08 0.92
CA GLY A 1043 31.09 -31.43 1.12
C GLY A 1043 32.06 -30.50 0.38
N LYS A 1044 31.64 -29.27 0.07
CA LYS A 1044 32.44 -28.23 -0.61
C LYS A 1044 32.97 -27.22 0.41
N LYS A 1045 33.99 -26.44 0.01
CA LYS A 1045 34.49 -25.28 0.78
C LYS A 1045 34.28 -24.01 -0.01
N ASN A 1046 33.67 -22.99 0.60
CA ASN A 1046 33.57 -21.67 -0.02
C ASN A 1046 34.95 -21.00 -0.10
N THR A 1047 35.26 -20.42 -1.26
CA THR A 1047 36.48 -19.64 -1.51
C THR A 1047 36.18 -18.18 -1.84
N LEU A 1048 34.91 -17.82 -2.04
CA LEU A 1048 34.50 -16.47 -2.40
C LEU A 1048 34.24 -15.64 -1.13
N PRO A 1049 34.61 -14.34 -1.14
CA PRO A 1049 34.22 -13.44 -0.07
C PRO A 1049 32.73 -13.06 -0.17
N PHE A 1050 32.24 -12.32 0.82
CA PHE A 1050 30.86 -11.87 0.90
C PHE A 1050 30.72 -10.35 0.71
N TRP A 1051 29.62 -9.94 0.10
CA TRP A 1051 29.01 -8.64 0.23
C TRP A 1051 27.77 -8.80 1.10
N LEU A 1052 27.55 -7.82 1.98
CA LEU A 1052 26.21 -7.57 2.49
C LEU A 1052 25.61 -6.48 1.59
N GLY A 1053 25.15 -6.85 0.39
CA GLY A 1053 24.74 -5.90 -0.66
C GLY A 1053 23.44 -5.16 -0.38
N GLU A 1054 22.67 -5.65 0.58
CA GLU A 1054 21.55 -4.92 1.15
C GLU A 1054 21.37 -5.25 2.63
N THR A 1055 21.24 -4.19 3.42
CA THR A 1055 20.91 -4.27 4.83
C THR A 1055 20.30 -2.97 5.32
N GLY A 1056 19.72 -2.99 6.51
CA GLY A 1056 19.19 -1.82 7.17
C GLY A 1056 18.98 -2.09 8.64
N ALA A 1057 19.19 -1.07 9.48
CA ALA A 1057 18.69 -1.15 10.85
C ALA A 1057 17.24 -0.64 10.93
N LYS A 1058 16.31 -1.60 10.79
CA LYS A 1058 14.88 -1.33 10.83
C LYS A 1058 14.45 -0.68 12.14
N ALA A 1059 14.12 0.62 12.14
CA ALA A 1059 13.72 1.34 13.35
C ALA A 1059 12.61 0.59 14.10
N MET A 1060 11.69 -0.02 13.36
CA MET A 1060 10.61 -0.87 13.83
C MET A 1060 11.06 -2.14 14.60
N HIS A 1061 12.28 -2.65 14.39
CA HIS A 1061 12.84 -3.75 15.19
C HIS A 1061 13.21 -3.30 16.60
N GLY A 1062 13.41 -1.99 16.84
CA GLY A 1062 13.81 -1.42 18.10
C GLY A 1062 12.65 -0.85 18.91
N PHE A 1063 12.62 -1.13 20.22
CA PHE A 1063 11.61 -0.57 21.12
C PHE A 1063 11.67 0.97 21.21
N SER A 1064 12.86 1.55 21.10
CA SER A 1064 13.10 3.00 21.09
C SER A 1064 13.17 3.61 19.68
N GLY A 1065 12.75 2.86 18.65
CA GLY A 1065 12.64 3.34 17.27
C GLY A 1065 13.92 3.94 16.71
N ARG A 1066 13.89 5.23 16.39
CA ARG A 1066 15.02 5.95 15.77
C ARG A 1066 16.30 5.97 16.61
N ARG A 1067 16.22 5.84 17.94
CA ARG A 1067 17.42 5.69 18.78
C ARG A 1067 18.11 4.35 18.52
N TRP A 1068 17.34 3.27 18.60
CA TRP A 1068 17.82 1.93 18.30
C TRP A 1068 18.43 1.83 16.89
N GLN A 1069 17.79 2.47 15.89
CA GLN A 1069 18.31 2.55 14.53
C GLN A 1069 19.72 3.15 14.47
N ALA A 1070 19.93 4.32 15.08
CA ALA A 1070 21.24 4.97 15.11
C ALA A 1070 22.31 4.08 15.78
N GLU A 1071 21.97 3.43 16.89
CA GLU A 1071 22.85 2.48 17.57
C GLU A 1071 23.26 1.31 16.68
N GLN A 1072 22.31 0.73 15.95
CA GLN A 1072 22.56 -0.43 15.10
C GLN A 1072 23.39 -0.08 13.87
N VAL A 1073 23.13 1.06 13.21
CA VAL A 1073 23.94 1.52 12.07
C VAL A 1073 25.42 1.52 12.43
N ALA A 1074 25.77 2.17 13.54
CA ALA A 1074 27.14 2.24 14.03
C ALA A 1074 27.72 0.84 14.31
N LYS A 1075 26.96 -0.04 14.96
CA LYS A 1075 27.38 -1.42 15.28
C LYS A 1075 27.58 -2.28 14.03
N MET A 1076 26.74 -2.13 13.00
CA MET A 1076 26.86 -2.87 11.73
C MET A 1076 28.09 -2.45 10.93
N ILE A 1077 28.43 -1.16 10.94
CA ILE A 1077 29.68 -0.66 10.34
C ILE A 1077 30.89 -1.21 11.10
N ALA A 1078 30.82 -1.24 12.42
CA ALA A 1078 31.87 -1.82 13.25
C ALA A 1078 32.01 -3.33 13.03
N TRP A 1079 30.88 -4.04 12.86
CA TRP A 1079 30.82 -5.46 12.53
C TRP A 1079 31.53 -5.77 11.21
N VAL A 1080 31.23 -5.08 10.10
CA VAL A 1080 31.87 -5.39 8.81
C VAL A 1080 33.38 -5.12 8.84
N ASN A 1081 33.81 -4.11 9.60
CA ASN A 1081 35.22 -3.77 9.75
C ASN A 1081 35.97 -4.77 10.67
N SER A 1082 35.25 -5.60 11.42
CA SER A 1082 35.81 -6.71 12.20
C SER A 1082 35.91 -8.03 11.43
N ARG A 1083 35.43 -8.08 10.18
CA ARG A 1083 35.28 -9.30 9.37
C ARG A 1083 36.10 -9.20 8.08
N ASP A 1084 37.14 -10.01 7.91
CA ASP A 1084 37.99 -9.98 6.70
C ASP A 1084 37.36 -10.71 5.50
N ASP A 1085 36.38 -11.57 5.75
CA ASP A 1085 35.62 -12.31 4.74
C ASP A 1085 34.52 -11.49 4.05
N TYR A 1086 34.25 -10.27 4.54
CA TYR A 1086 33.34 -9.31 3.92
C TYR A 1086 34.09 -8.18 3.20
N LEU A 1087 33.71 -7.93 1.94
CA LEU A 1087 34.22 -6.82 1.12
C LEU A 1087 33.55 -5.48 1.46
N GLY A 1088 32.29 -5.51 1.86
CA GLY A 1088 31.55 -4.33 2.27
C GLY A 1088 30.14 -4.63 2.77
N LEU A 1089 29.51 -3.61 3.36
CA LEU A 1089 28.08 -3.55 3.59
C LEU A 1089 27.47 -2.38 2.84
N ALA A 1090 26.29 -2.59 2.27
CA ALA A 1090 25.53 -1.58 1.59
C ALA A 1090 24.17 -1.41 2.26
N PHE A 1091 23.96 -0.21 2.76
CA PHE A 1091 22.77 0.14 3.51
C PHE A 1091 21.66 0.62 2.58
N CYS A 1092 20.48 0.00 2.66
CA CYS A 1092 19.23 0.40 2.01
C CYS A 1092 18.64 1.66 2.70
N ILE A 1093 19.47 2.70 2.84
CA ILE A 1093 19.24 3.86 3.70
C ILE A 1093 18.81 5.09 2.91
N ALA A 1094 19.04 5.12 1.60
CA ALA A 1094 19.05 6.36 0.83
C ALA A 1094 18.07 6.39 -0.35
N HIS A 1095 16.86 5.90 -0.12
CA HIS A 1095 15.83 5.88 -1.15
C HIS A 1095 14.95 7.15 -1.09
N GLU A 1096 14.25 7.37 0.03
CA GLU A 1096 13.09 8.27 0.04
C GLU A 1096 13.03 9.14 1.30
N TYR A 1097 12.69 10.43 1.17
CA TYR A 1097 12.17 11.17 2.32
C TYR A 1097 10.71 10.75 2.57
N ASP A 1098 10.53 9.86 3.54
CA ASP A 1098 9.27 9.18 3.89
C ASP A 1098 7.98 9.96 3.55
N LEU A 1099 7.81 11.12 4.21
CA LEU A 1099 6.59 11.93 4.10
C LEU A 1099 6.45 12.67 2.77
N ALA A 1100 7.57 12.95 2.08
CA ALA A 1100 7.55 13.60 0.77
C ALA A 1100 7.29 12.63 -0.37
N TYR A 1101 7.70 11.36 -0.23
CA TYR A 1101 7.48 10.30 -1.21
C TYR A 1101 6.14 9.57 -1.00
N GLY A 1102 5.52 9.79 0.15
CA GLY A 1102 4.19 9.29 0.45
C GLY A 1102 4.19 7.89 1.06
N ARG A 1103 5.31 7.43 1.62
CA ARG A 1103 5.49 6.10 2.23
C ARG A 1103 6.40 6.23 3.43
N ILE A 1104 6.10 5.59 4.55
CA ILE A 1104 7.02 5.62 5.69
C ILE A 1104 7.98 4.44 5.59
N TRP A 1105 9.24 4.74 5.27
CA TRP A 1105 10.31 3.77 5.15
C TRP A 1105 11.21 3.76 6.38
N ASP A 1106 12.12 2.79 6.34
CA ASP A 1106 13.07 2.62 7.41
C ASP A 1106 14.06 3.78 7.51
N TYR A 1107 14.47 4.41 6.42
CA TYR A 1107 15.41 5.53 6.46
C TYR A 1107 14.98 6.65 5.54
N ALA A 1108 15.08 7.88 6.05
CA ALA A 1108 14.88 9.09 5.28
C ALA A 1108 16.15 9.93 5.23
N MET A 1109 16.68 10.11 4.01
CA MET A 1109 17.88 10.90 3.73
C MET A 1109 17.72 12.34 4.22
N GLY A 1110 18.71 12.85 4.96
CA GLY A 1110 18.78 14.22 5.44
C GLY A 1110 17.94 14.50 6.70
N HIS A 1111 17.27 13.49 7.28
CA HIS A 1111 16.19 13.74 8.24
C HIS A 1111 16.21 12.91 9.53
N LYS A 1112 16.93 11.79 9.60
CA LYS A 1112 16.86 10.83 10.72
C LYS A 1112 18.23 10.61 11.40
N PRO A 1113 18.27 10.29 12.70
CA PRO A 1113 19.54 10.16 13.44
C PRO A 1113 20.43 8.99 12.98
N GLY A 1114 19.86 7.98 12.31
CA GLY A 1114 20.64 6.90 11.69
C GLY A 1114 21.66 7.41 10.66
N GLU A 1115 21.35 8.52 9.99
CA GLU A 1115 22.28 9.20 9.08
C GLU A 1115 23.48 9.78 9.82
N ALA A 1116 23.25 10.53 10.90
CA ALA A 1116 24.32 11.07 11.74
C ALA A 1116 25.24 9.96 12.27
N ALA A 1117 24.67 8.82 12.64
CA ALA A 1117 25.43 7.64 13.04
C ALA A 1117 26.23 7.03 11.90
N LEU A 1118 25.67 6.98 10.70
CA LEU A 1118 26.35 6.51 9.50
C LEU A 1118 27.58 7.38 9.18
N TYR A 1119 27.42 8.71 9.19
CA TYR A 1119 28.55 9.63 9.01
C TYR A 1119 29.61 9.42 10.08
N THR A 1120 29.19 9.40 11.36
CA THR A 1120 30.09 9.32 12.51
C THR A 1120 30.91 8.03 12.49
N ALA A 1121 30.28 6.88 12.30
CA ALA A 1121 30.98 5.60 12.16
C ALA A 1121 31.86 5.56 10.89
N GLY A 1122 31.36 6.08 9.76
CA GLY A 1122 32.13 6.20 8.53
C GLY A 1122 33.41 7.03 8.70
N ALA A 1123 33.33 8.11 9.48
CA ALA A 1123 34.44 9.02 9.76
C ALA A 1123 35.43 8.47 10.79
N LEU A 1124 34.95 7.83 11.85
CA LEU A 1124 35.76 7.48 13.01
C LEU A 1124 36.28 6.04 13.04
N ILE A 1125 35.66 5.10 12.31
CA ILE A 1125 36.04 3.68 12.37
C ILE A 1125 36.18 3.00 11.00
N ASP A 1126 35.41 3.40 9.98
CA ASP A 1126 35.40 2.66 8.69
C ASP A 1126 36.71 2.81 7.90
N GLY A 1127 37.25 1.67 7.47
CA GLY A 1127 38.52 1.57 6.73
C GLY A 1127 39.77 1.81 7.57
N LEU A 1128 39.65 1.77 8.91
CA LEU A 1128 40.77 1.80 9.85
C LEU A 1128 41.13 0.39 10.35
N PRO A 1129 42.38 0.13 10.78
CA PRO A 1129 42.79 -1.19 11.27
C PRO A 1129 42.00 -1.61 12.52
N TYR A 1130 41.40 -2.79 12.50
CA TYR A 1130 40.62 -3.35 13.61
C TYR A 1130 41.49 -4.13 14.61
N GLN A 1131 41.22 -3.95 15.91
CA GLN A 1131 41.79 -4.73 17.00
C GLN A 1131 40.78 -4.90 18.15
N ALA A 1132 40.38 -6.14 18.45
CA ALA A 1132 39.48 -6.45 19.56
C ALA A 1132 40.10 -6.12 20.94
N VAL A 1133 39.26 -5.76 21.91
CA VAL A 1133 39.63 -5.60 23.32
C VAL A 1133 38.93 -6.66 24.16
N ASP A 1134 39.68 -7.42 24.95
CA ASP A 1134 39.12 -8.34 25.95
C ASP A 1134 38.68 -7.55 27.18
N THR A 1135 37.36 -7.47 27.38
CA THR A 1135 36.73 -6.75 28.49
C THR A 1135 36.53 -7.61 29.73
N GLN A 1136 36.74 -8.93 29.65
CA GLN A 1136 36.35 -9.92 30.68
C GLN A 1136 34.85 -9.92 31.07
N ASP A 1137 34.04 -9.00 30.55
CA ASP A 1137 32.59 -8.93 30.67
C ASP A 1137 31.97 -9.23 29.31
N ALA A 1138 31.33 -10.40 29.20
CA ALA A 1138 30.69 -10.85 27.96
C ALA A 1138 29.53 -9.94 27.50
N ALA A 1139 29.01 -9.07 28.37
CA ALA A 1139 28.00 -8.08 28.01
C ALA A 1139 28.60 -6.82 27.38
N ILE A 1140 29.92 -6.63 27.39
CA ILE A 1140 30.59 -5.46 26.82
C ILE A 1140 31.27 -5.82 25.50
N GLN A 1141 31.09 -4.97 24.49
CA GLN A 1141 31.81 -5.03 23.23
C GLN A 1141 32.76 -3.84 23.17
N ALA A 1142 34.05 -4.08 22.94
CA ALA A 1142 35.04 -3.03 22.78
C ALA A 1142 36.09 -3.40 21.73
N ALA A 1143 36.48 -2.44 20.89
CA ALA A 1143 37.54 -2.60 19.91
C ALA A 1143 38.19 -1.27 19.53
N TYR A 1144 39.46 -1.33 19.13
CA TYR A 1144 40.16 -0.24 18.48
C TYR A 1144 40.00 -0.30 16.96
N PHE A 1145 39.77 0.86 16.36
CA PHE A 1145 39.81 1.11 14.93
C PHE A 1145 40.84 2.21 14.69
N GLY A 1146 42.08 1.82 14.35
CA GLY A 1146 43.22 2.72 14.45
C GLY A 1146 43.43 3.19 15.89
N THR A 1147 43.33 4.50 16.15
CA THR A 1147 43.44 5.08 17.50
C THR A 1147 42.09 5.26 18.21
N THR A 1148 40.98 5.03 17.51
CA THR A 1148 39.62 5.19 18.05
C THR A 1148 39.20 3.94 18.81
N LEU A 1149 38.92 4.05 20.11
CA LEU A 1149 38.24 3.00 20.88
C LEU A 1149 36.72 3.15 20.69
N MET A 1150 36.04 2.10 20.24
CA MET A 1150 34.58 2.01 20.25
C MET A 1150 34.13 1.02 21.35
N ILE A 1151 33.12 1.38 22.14
CA ILE A 1151 32.63 0.56 23.25
C ILE A 1151 31.12 0.69 23.49
N TRP A 1152 30.44 -0.41 23.82
CA TRP A 1152 29.02 -0.46 24.26
C TRP A 1152 28.70 -1.70 25.09
N ARG A 1153 27.51 -1.72 25.70
CA ARG A 1153 26.89 -2.89 26.36
C ARG A 1153 25.82 -3.53 25.48
N ASP A 1154 25.77 -4.85 25.44
CA ASP A 1154 24.82 -5.64 24.65
C ASP A 1154 23.54 -6.00 25.44
N ASP A 1155 23.55 -5.82 26.76
CA ASP A 1155 22.47 -6.21 27.69
C ASP A 1155 21.52 -5.07 28.08
N ALA A 1156 21.61 -3.92 27.42
CA ALA A 1156 20.88 -2.68 27.72
C ALA A 1156 21.12 -2.11 29.14
N GLY A 1157 22.08 -2.65 29.90
CA GLY A 1157 22.50 -2.08 31.18
C GLY A 1157 23.27 -0.77 31.01
N VAL A 1158 23.55 -0.11 32.15
CA VAL A 1158 24.46 1.04 32.22
C VAL A 1158 25.52 0.74 33.28
N SER A 1159 26.79 1.00 32.97
CA SER A 1159 27.90 0.82 33.91
C SER A 1159 29.02 1.81 33.63
N ASP A 1160 29.79 2.17 34.66
CA ASP A 1160 31.04 2.92 34.49
C ASP A 1160 32.18 1.97 34.08
N TRP A 1161 32.92 2.33 33.03
CA TRP A 1161 34.06 1.59 32.52
C TRP A 1161 35.37 2.38 32.72
N PRO A 1162 36.35 1.83 33.46
CA PRO A 1162 37.63 2.50 33.68
C PRO A 1162 38.52 2.43 32.43
N LEU A 1163 39.18 3.54 32.11
CA LEU A 1163 40.12 3.65 30.99
C LEU A 1163 41.47 4.18 31.48
N GLN A 1164 42.54 3.59 30.94
CA GLN A 1164 43.91 4.08 31.09
C GLN A 1164 44.33 4.77 29.80
N LEU A 1165 44.48 6.09 29.86
CA LEU A 1165 44.75 6.98 28.73
C LEU A 1165 46.05 7.76 28.95
N ASP A 1166 46.65 8.29 27.88
CA ASP A 1166 47.85 9.13 27.96
C ASP A 1166 47.49 10.49 28.57
N PRO A 1167 48.00 10.84 29.77
CA PRO A 1167 47.67 12.10 30.44
C PRO A 1167 48.25 13.34 29.73
N ASN A 1168 49.15 13.17 28.75
CA ASN A 1168 49.72 14.28 27.98
C ASN A 1168 48.89 14.66 26.75
N LYS A 1169 47.81 13.92 26.46
CA LYS A 1169 46.90 14.19 25.35
C LYS A 1169 45.56 14.72 25.87
N ILE A 1170 44.90 15.51 25.05
CA ILE A 1170 43.50 15.87 25.26
C ILE A 1170 42.65 14.79 24.59
N TRP A 1171 41.72 14.21 25.35
CA TRP A 1171 40.85 13.13 24.90
C TRP A 1171 39.41 13.62 24.76
N VAL A 1172 38.70 13.05 23.80
CA VAL A 1172 37.27 13.31 23.59
C VAL A 1172 36.50 12.00 23.56
N ALA A 1173 35.27 12.07 24.07
CA ALA A 1173 34.25 11.05 23.86
C ALA A 1173 33.22 11.60 22.86
N VAL A 1174 32.91 10.82 21.84
CA VAL A 1174 31.92 11.16 20.81
C VAL A 1174 30.79 10.16 20.91
N ASP A 1175 29.54 10.63 20.93
CA ASP A 1175 28.38 9.76 20.95
C ASP A 1175 28.08 9.14 19.58
N VAL A 1176 27.04 8.31 19.51
CA VAL A 1176 26.67 7.59 18.29
C VAL A 1176 26.35 8.52 17.12
N VAL A 1177 25.84 9.74 17.36
CA VAL A 1177 25.47 10.68 16.30
C VAL A 1177 26.53 11.75 16.02
N GLY A 1178 27.65 11.75 16.74
CA GLY A 1178 28.77 12.65 16.49
C GLY A 1178 28.89 13.82 17.47
N GLU A 1179 28.07 13.87 18.54
CA GLU A 1179 28.20 14.90 19.57
C GLU A 1179 29.48 14.67 20.38
N ARG A 1180 30.37 15.66 20.37
CA ARG A 1180 31.68 15.60 21.03
C ARG A 1180 31.62 16.15 22.46
N ARG A 1181 32.28 15.47 23.39
CA ARG A 1181 32.52 15.93 24.77
C ARG A 1181 33.98 15.73 25.13
N ASP A 1182 34.56 16.69 25.84
CA ASP A 1182 35.91 16.51 26.39
C ASP A 1182 35.85 15.42 27.48
N LEU A 1183 36.80 14.48 27.44
CA LEU A 1183 36.90 13.39 28.40
C LEU A 1183 37.95 13.73 29.46
N PRO A 1184 37.55 13.95 30.74
CA PRO A 1184 38.51 14.25 31.80
C PRO A 1184 39.44 13.07 32.05
N VAL A 1185 40.75 13.32 32.03
CA VAL A 1185 41.80 12.35 32.36
C VAL A 1185 42.61 12.89 33.53
N ASP A 1186 42.75 12.10 34.60
CA ASP A 1186 43.53 12.50 35.76
C ASP A 1186 45.05 12.46 35.48
N LYS A 1187 45.86 12.98 36.42
CA LYS A 1187 47.33 12.99 36.28
C LYS A 1187 47.96 11.59 36.20
N ALA A 1188 47.24 10.56 36.65
CA ALA A 1188 47.66 9.17 36.55
C ALA A 1188 47.18 8.51 35.25
N GLY A 1189 46.54 9.27 34.35
CA GLY A 1189 46.00 8.77 33.08
C GLY A 1189 44.66 8.04 33.23
N ARG A 1190 43.97 8.14 34.37
CA ARG A 1190 42.71 7.43 34.59
C ARG A 1190 41.53 8.28 34.13
N ALA A 1191 40.61 7.65 33.42
CA ALA A 1191 39.31 8.19 33.05
C ALA A 1191 38.22 7.16 33.36
N SER A 1192 36.97 7.62 33.50
CA SER A 1192 35.79 6.77 33.65
C SER A 1192 34.77 7.13 32.58
N LEU A 1193 34.20 6.12 31.94
CA LEU A 1193 33.22 6.28 30.86
C LEU A 1193 31.93 5.55 31.23
N SER A 1194 30.81 6.27 31.31
CA SER A 1194 29.50 5.62 31.46
C SER A 1194 29.08 5.00 30.12
N ILE A 1195 29.03 3.68 30.04
CA ILE A 1195 28.66 2.92 28.84
C ILE A 1195 27.24 2.36 28.95
N SER A 1196 26.52 2.30 27.83
CA SER A 1196 25.16 1.75 27.70
C SER A 1196 25.01 0.97 26.40
N SER A 1197 23.77 0.67 25.97
CA SER A 1197 23.52 0.10 24.63
C SER A 1197 23.99 0.99 23.49
N SER A 1198 24.07 2.30 23.70
CA SER A 1198 24.55 3.23 22.69
C SER A 1198 26.08 3.20 22.62
N PRO A 1199 26.67 3.04 21.42
CA PRO A 1199 28.11 3.05 21.27
C PRO A 1199 28.70 4.45 21.53
N LEU A 1200 29.91 4.45 22.08
CA LEU A 1200 30.74 5.63 22.30
C LEU A 1200 32.08 5.45 21.60
N TYR A 1201 32.61 6.55 21.05
CA TYR A 1201 33.94 6.61 20.45
C TYR A 1201 34.88 7.44 21.33
N VAL A 1202 36.05 6.91 21.68
CA VAL A 1202 37.05 7.60 22.50
C VAL A 1202 38.36 7.68 21.74
N LEU A 1203 38.88 8.89 21.55
CA LEU A 1203 40.10 9.15 20.80
C LEU A 1203 40.76 10.48 21.21
N PRO A 1204 42.06 10.70 20.88
CA PRO A 1204 42.70 11.99 21.05
C PRO A 1204 42.01 13.08 20.22
N GLN A 1205 41.90 14.30 20.74
CA GLN A 1205 41.27 15.43 20.05
C GLN A 1205 41.93 15.73 18.69
N ALA A 1206 43.26 15.61 18.60
CA ALA A 1206 43.99 15.81 17.34
C ALA A 1206 43.60 14.78 16.27
N ASP A 1207 43.38 13.52 16.67
CA ASP A 1207 42.97 12.46 15.75
C ASP A 1207 41.53 12.67 15.30
N TYR A 1208 40.63 13.07 16.22
CA TYR A 1208 39.26 13.47 15.86
C TYR A 1208 39.27 14.58 14.79
N GLN A 1209 39.99 15.68 15.03
CA GLN A 1209 40.10 16.79 14.08
C GLN A 1209 40.68 16.35 12.73
N ALA A 1210 41.67 15.46 12.73
CA ALA A 1210 42.25 14.93 11.51
C ALA A 1210 41.26 14.07 10.72
N LEU A 1211 40.45 13.25 11.40
CA LEU A 1211 39.47 12.35 10.79
C LEU A 1211 38.21 13.07 10.28
N THR A 1212 37.85 14.22 10.88
CA THR A 1212 36.63 14.99 10.55
C THR A 1212 36.90 16.28 9.78
N ARG A 1213 38.10 16.46 9.21
CA ARG A 1213 38.46 17.68 8.47
C ARG A 1213 37.72 17.82 7.13
N ASN A 1214 37.33 19.05 6.82
CA ASN A 1214 36.77 19.44 5.51
C ASN A 1214 37.81 19.33 4.40
#